data_AF-X6LWE4-F1
#
_entry.id   AF-X6LWE4-F1
#
_cell.length_a   1.000
_cell.length_b   1.000
_cell.length_c   1.000
_cell.angle_alpha   90.00
_cell.angle_beta   90.00
_cell.angle_gamma   90.00
#
_symmetry.space_group_name_H-M   'P 1'
#
loop_
_entity.id
_entity.type
_entity.pdbx_description
1 polymer ?
#
loop_
_entity_poly.entity_id
_entity_poly.type
_entity_poly.pdbx_seq_one_letter_code
_entity_poly.pdbx_strand_id
1 'polypeptide(L)'
;MSGRETYKSKKKDGLPSKDDDDWIQSTLDSFTNKQTALFKRWVACELPGTRERKTRLVVLTPLRLLCIRRRAFGRSIHKIVRLIDFVGIEVKEGRSEETTVVIETCGFAVDNSITQSRQSKTVQMQEYQFHFLKDIDREFLDIMQWCVYVLTRGLPQQFVPKQNVPIGYRKQLDEAVSPWQFVVDRYVASCDAQVANRNAGIEALESVIEFIQNKSHSEVFDVMEAFPGLKKLEALQIWAISHGLAFAGCYHTLLIDGINSDDTTLSTFMTVFETNQSLQTLEVRRCNVGKKFFQTLANSVALNCPQCALQELNIIDCQLDKHMLALLAPAFDSIQLRTLRVTNCFLNHKACATLCASLEQSGQYKTLNHINLSKNHFGAVGSKALGTLLCKCQCLFRLVITDAELDGNEFLHCLNPFDFLDNNNNNNNNNNNNNNNNNNNNNNRRQSSLSHWDTLSYLDLTGNAIGDKGSIALGVFLENSRAMNSVKLSRCNISPFQLQHIIHGAMCNMSGFEDRDKADAVVVFPSSPHKTSFDYHLYDNSNNNNSNSNSNADEGNKRKSFRMSMTYSSSSAGGGGSGSGSSSSSSSSSSHGGSFSSPAANNLLTVATTKSMVVLTSVMKRPTQSDIMLATNLLCVSLDISDNNLGTKGAEVLIQEITARENYTIVSLNASNNNFNVFELSAIIRSLINLACLERVCLSENVKKGAFGKNADLKGDIGHALTFFMSQCPVVE
;
A
#
# COMPACT_ATOMS: atom_id res chain seq x y z
N MET A 1 20.28 -35.20 -63.22
CA MET A 1 18.82 -35.01 -63.36
C MET A 1 18.37 -33.89 -62.43
N SER A 2 18.42 -32.64 -62.89
CA SER A 2 17.92 -31.45 -62.18
C SER A 2 16.71 -30.91 -62.95
N GLY A 3 15.61 -31.66 -62.95
CA GLY A 3 14.34 -31.15 -63.43
C GLY A 3 13.83 -30.14 -62.41
N ARG A 4 14.04 -28.84 -62.67
CA ARG A 4 13.33 -27.76 -61.96
C ARG A 4 11.86 -27.85 -62.38
N GLU A 5 11.07 -28.63 -61.64
CA GLU A 5 9.62 -28.58 -61.73
C GLU A 5 9.16 -27.27 -61.09
N THR A 6 9.22 -26.17 -61.84
CA THR A 6 8.41 -24.98 -61.57
C THR A 6 6.97 -25.35 -61.85
N TYR A 7 6.25 -25.76 -60.80
CA TYR A 7 4.81 -25.99 -60.86
C TYR A 7 4.11 -24.72 -61.36
N LYS A 8 3.67 -24.74 -62.62
CA LYS A 8 2.71 -23.76 -63.14
C LYS A 8 1.32 -24.26 -62.74
N SER A 9 0.74 -23.64 -61.72
CA SER A 9 -0.68 -23.81 -61.42
C SER A 9 -1.49 -23.60 -62.69
N LYS A 10 -2.40 -24.53 -63.01
CA LYS A 10 -3.31 -24.38 -64.15
C LYS A 10 -4.35 -23.27 -63.93
N LYS A 11 -4.58 -22.86 -62.68
CA LYS A 11 -5.35 -21.66 -62.33
C LYS A 11 -4.38 -20.48 -62.23
N LYS A 12 -4.61 -19.40 -62.98
CA LYS A 12 -3.73 -18.22 -63.03
C LYS A 12 -3.53 -17.54 -61.66
N ASP A 13 -4.36 -17.88 -60.67
CA ASP A 13 -4.60 -17.01 -59.51
C ASP A 13 -3.98 -17.56 -58.19
N GLY A 14 -3.18 -18.63 -58.26
CA GLY A 14 -2.49 -19.20 -57.10
C GLY A 14 -3.38 -19.88 -56.04
N LEU A 15 -4.68 -20.05 -56.33
CA LEU A 15 -5.65 -20.65 -55.41
C LEU A 15 -5.37 -22.16 -55.18
N PRO A 16 -5.60 -22.67 -53.96
CA PRO A 16 -5.50 -24.10 -53.67
C PRO A 16 -6.48 -24.95 -54.50
N SER A 17 -6.10 -26.20 -54.74
CA SER A 17 -7.02 -27.21 -55.28
C SER A 17 -7.99 -27.70 -54.20
N LYS A 18 -9.09 -28.36 -54.59
CA LYS A 18 -10.03 -28.97 -53.62
C LYS A 18 -9.29 -29.95 -52.69
N ASP A 19 -8.41 -30.77 -53.24
CA ASP A 19 -7.59 -31.68 -52.45
C ASP A 19 -6.68 -30.94 -51.46
N ASP A 20 -6.20 -29.73 -51.81
CA ASP A 20 -5.41 -28.90 -50.88
C ASP A 20 -6.31 -28.41 -49.75
N ASP A 21 -7.55 -28.00 -50.05
CA ASP A 21 -8.52 -27.52 -49.07
C ASP A 21 -8.95 -28.61 -48.09
N ASP A 22 -9.28 -29.80 -48.57
CA ASP A 22 -9.65 -30.94 -47.72
C ASP A 22 -8.47 -31.31 -46.80
N TRP A 23 -7.25 -31.25 -47.31
CA TRP A 23 -6.05 -31.49 -46.50
C TRP A 23 -5.78 -30.37 -45.49
N ILE A 24 -5.97 -29.10 -45.86
CA ILE A 24 -5.86 -27.96 -44.95
C ILE A 24 -6.88 -28.13 -43.83
N GLN A 25 -8.15 -28.39 -44.15
CA GLN A 25 -9.20 -28.55 -43.15
C GLN A 25 -8.87 -29.70 -42.20
N SER A 26 -8.50 -30.87 -42.72
CA SER A 26 -8.07 -32.01 -41.89
C SER A 26 -6.85 -31.68 -41.01
N THR A 27 -5.90 -30.89 -41.52
CA THR A 27 -4.73 -30.43 -40.75
C THR A 27 -5.13 -29.44 -39.67
N LEU A 28 -6.03 -28.51 -39.95
CA LEU A 28 -6.51 -27.51 -38.99
C LEU A 28 -7.43 -28.14 -37.93
N ASP A 29 -8.23 -29.13 -38.30
CA ASP A 29 -9.04 -29.94 -37.39
C ASP A 29 -8.16 -30.79 -36.45
N SER A 30 -6.93 -31.12 -36.88
CA SER A 30 -5.95 -31.79 -36.01
C SER A 30 -5.30 -30.85 -34.99
N PHE A 31 -5.44 -29.53 -35.15
CA PHE A 31 -5.06 -28.58 -34.12
C PHE A 31 -6.16 -28.48 -33.05
N THR A 32 -5.75 -28.24 -31.81
CA THR A 32 -6.61 -28.33 -30.61
C THR A 32 -7.83 -27.41 -30.62
N ASN A 33 -7.84 -26.35 -31.45
CA ASN A 33 -8.87 -25.30 -31.42
C ASN A 33 -9.72 -25.20 -32.70
N LYS A 34 -9.70 -26.21 -33.60
CA LYS A 34 -10.46 -26.17 -34.88
C LYS A 34 -10.33 -24.83 -35.61
N GLN A 35 -9.09 -24.45 -35.92
CA GLN A 35 -8.81 -23.14 -36.53
C GLN A 35 -9.38 -23.08 -37.94
N THR A 36 -9.84 -21.89 -38.35
CA THR A 36 -10.23 -21.62 -39.74
C THR A 36 -9.07 -20.96 -40.48
N ALA A 37 -8.90 -21.33 -41.75
CA ALA A 37 -7.99 -20.63 -42.64
C ALA A 37 -8.61 -19.28 -43.02
N LEU A 38 -7.97 -18.19 -42.61
CA LEU A 38 -8.32 -16.83 -43.04
C LEU A 38 -7.80 -16.56 -44.45
N PHE A 39 -6.60 -17.08 -44.77
CA PHE A 39 -5.97 -16.94 -46.08
C PHE A 39 -5.32 -18.24 -46.50
N LYS A 40 -5.34 -18.55 -47.79
CA LYS A 40 -4.66 -19.72 -48.36
C LYS A 40 -4.25 -19.47 -49.81
N ARG A 41 -2.93 -19.46 -50.09
CA ARG A 41 -2.42 -19.25 -51.46
C ARG A 41 -1.08 -19.92 -51.70
N TRP A 42 -0.86 -20.39 -52.92
CA TRP A 42 0.46 -20.81 -53.36
C TRP A 42 1.32 -19.59 -53.66
N VAL A 43 2.34 -19.37 -52.85
CA VAL A 43 3.25 -18.21 -52.92
C VAL A 43 4.68 -18.70 -53.05
N ALA A 44 5.50 -18.01 -53.84
CA ALA A 44 6.93 -18.27 -53.85
C ALA A 44 7.54 -17.60 -52.61
N CYS A 45 8.19 -18.37 -51.74
CA CYS A 45 8.75 -17.83 -50.50
C CYS A 45 10.23 -18.19 -50.30
N GLU A 46 10.94 -17.33 -49.60
CA GLU A 46 12.29 -17.55 -49.07
C GLU A 46 12.16 -17.67 -47.54
N LEU A 47 12.40 -18.87 -47.03
CA LEU A 47 12.26 -19.17 -45.60
C LEU A 47 13.65 -19.16 -44.94
N PRO A 48 13.75 -18.81 -43.64
CA PRO A 48 15.02 -18.84 -42.91
C PRO A 48 15.77 -20.16 -43.08
N GLY A 49 17.05 -20.09 -43.45
CA GLY A 49 17.90 -21.25 -43.66
C GLY A 49 17.72 -21.97 -45.00
N THR A 50 16.86 -21.47 -45.90
CA THR A 50 16.74 -22.01 -47.27
C THR A 50 17.50 -21.13 -48.27
N ARG A 51 18.29 -21.74 -49.16
CA ARG A 51 19.12 -21.01 -50.15
C ARG A 51 18.37 -20.63 -51.42
N GLU A 52 17.17 -21.17 -51.62
CA GLU A 52 16.43 -21.03 -52.87
C GLU A 52 14.97 -20.68 -52.59
N ARG A 53 14.43 -19.76 -53.38
CA ARG A 53 13.02 -19.45 -53.44
C ARG A 53 12.24 -20.68 -53.87
N LYS A 54 11.23 -21.06 -53.07
CA LYS A 54 10.40 -22.23 -53.35
C LYS A 54 8.93 -21.91 -53.18
N THR A 55 8.10 -22.48 -54.04
CA THR A 55 6.65 -22.36 -53.95
C THR A 55 6.13 -23.14 -52.75
N ARG A 56 5.33 -22.49 -51.90
CA ARG A 56 4.68 -23.05 -50.71
C ARG A 56 3.22 -22.64 -50.68
N LEU A 57 2.38 -23.50 -50.14
CA LEU A 57 1.01 -23.15 -49.81
C LEU A 57 1.05 -22.45 -48.47
N VAL A 58 0.87 -21.14 -48.49
CA VAL A 58 0.82 -20.30 -47.29
C VAL A 58 -0.62 -20.32 -46.79
N VAL A 59 -0.81 -20.74 -45.55
CA VAL A 59 -2.13 -20.73 -44.89
C VAL A 59 -2.01 -19.87 -43.64
N LEU A 60 -2.83 -18.83 -43.56
CA LEU A 60 -2.93 -17.96 -42.40
C LEU A 60 -4.18 -18.33 -41.61
N THR A 61 -4.02 -18.49 -40.31
CA THR A 61 -5.08 -18.69 -39.32
C THR A 61 -5.06 -17.52 -38.34
N PRO A 62 -6.04 -17.39 -37.44
CA PRO A 62 -6.01 -16.33 -36.43
C PRO A 62 -4.76 -16.34 -35.52
N LEU A 63 -4.08 -17.49 -35.36
CA LEU A 63 -2.94 -17.65 -34.42
C LEU A 63 -1.61 -18.04 -35.08
N ARG A 64 -1.64 -18.55 -36.32
CA ARG A 64 -0.47 -19.15 -36.99
C ARG A 64 -0.43 -18.86 -38.48
N LEU A 65 0.78 -18.70 -39.00
CA LEU A 65 1.11 -18.77 -40.43
C LEU A 65 1.79 -20.11 -40.72
N LEU A 66 1.22 -20.89 -41.63
CA LEU A 66 1.69 -22.21 -42.02
C LEU A 66 2.28 -22.14 -43.42
N CYS A 67 3.51 -22.61 -43.60
CA CYS A 67 4.11 -22.80 -44.92
C CYS A 67 4.09 -24.30 -45.23
N ILE A 68 3.24 -24.73 -46.15
CA ILE A 68 3.06 -26.14 -46.51
C ILE A 68 3.86 -26.42 -47.79
N ARG A 69 4.62 -27.52 -47.79
CA ARG A 69 5.32 -28.03 -48.98
C ARG A 69 4.60 -29.25 -49.54
N ARG A 70 4.59 -29.34 -50.86
CA ARG A 70 4.17 -30.55 -51.58
C ARG A 70 5.29 -31.60 -51.52
N ARG A 71 4.94 -32.86 -51.33
CA ARG A 71 5.83 -34.02 -51.46
C ARG A 71 5.28 -34.95 -52.55
N ALA A 72 6.09 -35.91 -52.97
CA ALA A 72 5.66 -36.95 -53.92
C ALA A 72 4.40 -37.69 -53.42
N PHE A 73 4.30 -37.92 -52.11
CA PHE A 73 3.20 -38.63 -51.46
C PHE A 73 2.43 -37.71 -50.50
N GLY A 74 1.88 -36.61 -51.03
CA GLY A 74 0.98 -35.71 -50.30
C GLY A 74 1.62 -34.39 -49.88
N ARG A 75 1.27 -33.91 -48.67
CA ARG A 75 1.62 -32.57 -48.18
C ARG A 75 2.23 -32.69 -46.79
N SER A 76 3.11 -31.75 -46.47
CA SER A 76 3.65 -31.63 -45.11
C SER A 76 3.86 -30.18 -44.75
N ILE A 77 3.58 -29.84 -43.50
CA ILE A 77 3.96 -28.54 -42.94
C ILE A 77 5.49 -28.42 -42.99
N HIS A 78 5.99 -27.42 -43.69
CA HIS A 78 7.41 -27.12 -43.76
C HIS A 78 7.84 -26.20 -42.61
N LYS A 79 6.98 -25.24 -42.27
CA LYS A 79 7.22 -24.28 -41.19
C LYS A 79 5.89 -23.81 -40.60
N ILE A 80 5.89 -23.62 -39.30
CA ILE A 80 4.84 -22.95 -38.53
C ILE A 80 5.47 -21.70 -37.95
N VAL A 81 4.81 -20.57 -38.13
CA VAL A 81 5.21 -19.29 -37.55
C VAL A 81 4.05 -18.81 -36.70
N ARG A 82 4.28 -18.58 -35.42
CA ARG A 82 3.21 -18.10 -34.52
C ARG A 82 3.04 -16.61 -34.77
N LEU A 83 1.80 -16.16 -34.78
CA LEU A 83 1.50 -14.74 -34.97
C LEU A 83 2.13 -13.89 -33.86
N ILE A 84 2.13 -14.38 -32.61
CA ILE A 84 2.80 -13.71 -31.48
C ILE A 84 4.31 -13.48 -31.64
N ASP A 85 4.97 -14.24 -32.53
CA ASP A 85 6.41 -14.10 -32.80
C ASP A 85 6.72 -12.94 -33.78
N PHE A 86 5.70 -12.31 -34.36
CA PHE A 86 5.90 -11.26 -35.37
C PHE A 86 6.44 -9.99 -34.71
N VAL A 87 7.52 -9.45 -35.27
CA VAL A 87 8.17 -8.22 -34.80
C VAL A 87 8.00 -7.09 -35.81
N GLY A 88 8.06 -7.42 -37.09
CA GLY A 88 7.98 -6.44 -38.17
C GLY A 88 7.38 -7.05 -39.42
N ILE A 89 6.67 -6.22 -40.18
CA ILE A 89 6.24 -6.55 -41.53
C ILE A 89 6.63 -5.40 -42.45
N GLU A 90 7.40 -5.71 -43.48
CA GLU A 90 7.82 -4.76 -44.50
C GLU A 90 7.26 -5.21 -45.85
N VAL A 91 6.58 -4.30 -46.56
CA VAL A 91 6.07 -4.54 -47.90
C VAL A 91 6.96 -3.79 -48.88
N LYS A 92 7.65 -4.53 -49.76
CA LYS A 92 8.54 -4.00 -50.79
C LYS A 92 7.85 -4.11 -52.14
N GLU A 93 7.44 -2.98 -52.69
CA GLU A 93 6.96 -2.89 -54.08
C GLU A 93 8.17 -3.00 -55.02
N GLY A 94 8.25 -4.09 -55.78
CA GLY A 94 9.30 -4.30 -56.77
C GLY A 94 9.08 -3.44 -58.02
N ARG A 95 10.16 -3.18 -58.77
CA ARG A 95 10.08 -2.61 -60.13
C ARG A 95 9.50 -3.59 -61.16
N SER A 96 9.57 -4.89 -60.85
CA SER A 96 8.87 -5.97 -61.54
C SER A 96 7.42 -6.03 -61.06
N GLU A 97 6.53 -6.68 -61.81
CA GLU A 97 5.16 -7.02 -61.38
C GLU A 97 5.11 -7.98 -60.16
N GLU A 98 6.01 -7.83 -59.20
CA GLU A 98 6.16 -8.69 -58.03
C GLU A 98 6.25 -7.85 -56.76
N THR A 99 5.39 -8.14 -55.80
CA THR A 99 5.45 -7.55 -54.47
C THR A 99 6.02 -8.54 -53.48
N THR A 100 7.00 -8.10 -52.69
CA THR A 100 7.62 -8.91 -51.64
C THR A 100 7.12 -8.46 -50.27
N VAL A 101 6.52 -9.38 -49.51
CA VAL A 101 6.17 -9.18 -48.11
C VAL A 101 7.22 -9.87 -47.25
N VAL A 102 7.92 -9.08 -46.45
CA VAL A 102 8.94 -9.54 -45.51
C VAL A 102 8.33 -9.55 -44.13
N ILE A 103 8.28 -10.74 -43.49
CA ILE A 103 7.87 -10.90 -42.10
C ILE A 103 9.12 -11.18 -41.28
N GLU A 104 9.40 -10.30 -40.34
CA GLU A 104 10.44 -10.45 -39.35
C GLU A 104 9.83 -11.07 -38.09
N THR A 105 10.43 -12.15 -37.60
CA THR A 105 10.00 -12.80 -36.36
C THR A 105 11.15 -13.00 -35.39
N CYS A 106 10.79 -13.06 -34.12
CA CYS A 106 11.70 -13.32 -33.02
C CYS A 106 11.12 -14.47 -32.21
N GLY A 107 11.86 -15.58 -32.14
CA GLY A 107 11.43 -16.73 -31.35
C GLY A 107 11.58 -16.44 -29.86
N PHE A 108 10.47 -16.38 -29.14
CA PHE A 108 10.49 -16.31 -27.68
C PHE A 108 10.81 -17.68 -27.10
N ALA A 109 11.89 -17.78 -26.33
CA ALA A 109 12.10 -18.92 -25.46
C ALA A 109 11.04 -18.90 -24.36
N VAL A 110 10.54 -20.07 -23.97
CA VAL A 110 9.46 -20.23 -22.98
C VAL A 110 9.78 -19.53 -21.65
N ASP A 111 11.06 -19.44 -21.32
CA ASP A 111 11.53 -18.98 -20.01
C ASP A 111 11.97 -17.51 -19.96
N ASN A 112 11.97 -16.82 -21.11
CA ASN A 112 12.45 -15.45 -21.18
C ASN A 112 11.27 -14.47 -21.19
N SER A 113 11.42 -13.35 -20.47
CA SER A 113 10.44 -12.28 -20.58
C SER A 113 10.38 -11.71 -22.00
N ILE A 114 9.25 -11.11 -22.37
CA ILE A 114 9.03 -10.52 -23.69
C ILE A 114 10.13 -9.50 -23.99
N THR A 115 10.48 -8.71 -22.98
CA THR A 115 11.45 -7.62 -23.10
C THR A 115 12.88 -8.15 -23.15
N GLN A 116 13.24 -9.13 -22.32
CA GLN A 116 14.57 -9.74 -22.36
C GLN A 116 14.83 -10.47 -23.68
N SER A 117 13.82 -11.16 -24.21
CA SER A 117 13.92 -11.79 -25.54
C SER A 117 14.10 -10.76 -26.65
N ARG A 118 13.49 -9.57 -26.52
CA ARG A 118 13.62 -8.50 -27.53
C ARG A 118 14.92 -7.70 -27.41
N GLN A 119 15.46 -7.54 -26.20
CA GLN A 119 16.67 -6.78 -25.94
C GLN A 119 17.96 -7.61 -26.04
N SER A 120 17.85 -8.94 -26.00
CA SER A 120 19.03 -9.79 -26.11
C SER A 120 19.65 -9.67 -27.52
N LYS A 121 20.91 -9.20 -27.56
CA LYS A 121 21.71 -9.08 -28.79
C LYS A 121 21.90 -10.42 -29.52
N THR A 122 21.60 -11.54 -28.89
CA THR A 122 21.77 -12.88 -29.45
C THR A 122 20.49 -13.43 -30.07
N VAL A 123 19.35 -12.72 -30.02
CA VAL A 123 18.14 -13.27 -30.61
C VAL A 123 18.21 -13.20 -32.12
N GLN A 124 18.24 -14.39 -32.72
CA GLN A 124 18.25 -14.55 -34.17
C GLN A 124 16.89 -14.14 -34.71
N MET A 125 16.82 -12.93 -35.22
CA MET A 125 15.72 -12.47 -36.06
C MET A 125 15.64 -13.39 -37.29
N GLN A 126 14.45 -13.94 -37.51
CA GLN A 126 14.16 -14.79 -38.66
C GLN A 126 13.33 -13.99 -39.65
N GLU A 127 13.84 -13.86 -40.87
CA GLU A 127 13.18 -13.16 -41.96
C GLU A 127 12.51 -14.15 -42.92
N TYR A 128 11.23 -13.93 -43.19
CA TYR A 128 10.42 -14.71 -44.11
C TYR A 128 9.99 -13.82 -45.26
N GLN A 129 10.40 -14.13 -46.48
CA GLN A 129 10.01 -13.34 -47.66
C GLN A 129 8.97 -14.10 -48.47
N PHE A 130 7.87 -13.42 -48.79
CA PHE A 130 6.75 -13.96 -49.56
C PHE A 130 6.58 -13.10 -50.80
N HIS A 131 6.64 -13.72 -51.97
CA HIS A 131 6.67 -13.04 -53.24
C HIS A 131 5.41 -13.33 -54.07
N PHE A 132 4.64 -12.29 -54.35
CA PHE A 132 3.35 -12.34 -55.04
C PHE A 132 3.47 -11.82 -56.47
N LEU A 133 2.89 -12.53 -57.44
CA LEU A 133 2.87 -12.14 -58.86
C LEU A 133 1.67 -11.21 -59.11
N LYS A 134 1.91 -9.92 -59.38
CA LYS A 134 0.99 -8.76 -59.55
C LYS A 134 0.36 -8.21 -58.28
N ASP A 135 -0.31 -7.03 -58.45
CA ASP A 135 -1.05 -6.26 -57.43
C ASP A 135 -1.42 -7.17 -56.27
N ILE A 136 -0.82 -6.91 -55.11
CA ILE A 136 -1.01 -7.74 -53.93
C ILE A 136 -2.50 -8.06 -53.82
N ASP A 137 -2.84 -9.33 -53.56
CA ASP A 137 -4.19 -9.65 -53.09
C ASP A 137 -4.47 -8.70 -51.92
N ARG A 138 -5.31 -7.70 -52.16
CA ARG A 138 -5.73 -6.75 -51.15
C ARG A 138 -6.18 -7.50 -49.90
N GLU A 139 -6.82 -8.65 -50.11
CA GLU A 139 -7.16 -9.65 -49.12
C GLU A 139 -5.98 -10.16 -48.27
N PHE A 140 -4.82 -10.49 -48.83
CA PHE A 140 -3.66 -10.90 -48.04
C PHE A 140 -3.15 -9.75 -47.16
N LEU A 141 -3.08 -8.53 -47.70
CA LEU A 141 -2.67 -7.37 -46.90
C LEU A 141 -3.70 -7.03 -45.83
N ASP A 142 -5.00 -7.10 -46.14
CA ASP A 142 -6.08 -6.81 -45.20
C ASP A 142 -6.05 -7.82 -44.04
N ILE A 143 -5.85 -9.12 -44.34
CA ILE A 143 -5.76 -10.16 -43.31
C ILE A 143 -4.45 -10.04 -42.53
N MET A 144 -3.33 -9.76 -43.20
CA MET A 144 -2.05 -9.53 -42.51
C MET A 144 -2.11 -8.27 -41.63
N GLN A 145 -2.78 -7.21 -42.08
CA GLN A 145 -3.03 -6.02 -41.28
C GLN A 145 -3.93 -6.32 -40.09
N TRP A 146 -4.97 -7.14 -40.26
CA TRP A 146 -5.81 -7.60 -39.15
C TRP A 146 -5.01 -8.45 -38.14
N CYS A 147 -4.21 -9.40 -38.64
CA CYS A 147 -3.31 -10.21 -37.82
C CYS A 147 -2.31 -9.33 -37.06
N VAL A 148 -1.70 -8.35 -37.72
CA VAL A 148 -0.81 -7.41 -37.04
C VAL A 148 -1.60 -6.55 -36.06
N TYR A 149 -2.78 -6.06 -36.40
CA TYR A 149 -3.64 -5.28 -35.51
C TYR A 149 -3.97 -6.05 -34.22
N VAL A 150 -4.36 -7.32 -34.31
CA VAL A 150 -4.62 -8.20 -33.15
C VAL A 150 -3.36 -8.33 -32.29
N LEU A 151 -2.17 -8.31 -32.90
CA LEU A 151 -0.89 -8.47 -32.21
C LEU A 151 -0.22 -7.16 -31.77
N THR A 152 -0.61 -6.02 -32.32
CA THR A 152 0.10 -4.74 -32.12
C THR A 152 -0.75 -3.67 -31.46
N ARG A 153 -2.08 -3.82 -31.36
CA ARG A 153 -2.86 -2.94 -30.48
C ARG A 153 -2.29 -3.06 -29.06
N GLY A 154 -2.00 -1.93 -28.43
CA GLY A 154 -1.38 -1.87 -27.11
C GLY A 154 0.15 -2.00 -27.06
N LEU A 155 0.87 -2.30 -28.15
CA LEU A 155 2.33 -2.07 -28.16
C LEU A 155 2.59 -0.56 -28.01
N PRO A 156 3.55 -0.13 -27.17
CA PRO A 156 3.88 1.29 -27.00
C PRO A 156 4.16 2.00 -28.34
N GLN A 157 3.95 3.32 -28.45
CA GLN A 157 4.15 4.08 -29.70
C GLN A 157 5.55 3.93 -30.32
N GLN A 158 6.58 3.61 -29.53
CA GLN A 158 7.94 3.32 -30.00
C GLN A 158 8.05 1.97 -30.77
N PHE A 159 7.05 1.11 -30.63
CA PHE A 159 6.92 -0.20 -31.28
C PHE A 159 5.78 -0.22 -32.30
N VAL A 160 5.47 0.94 -32.90
CA VAL A 160 4.80 0.93 -34.19
C VAL A 160 5.72 0.12 -35.11
N PRO A 161 5.31 -1.08 -35.58
CA PRO A 161 6.11 -1.80 -36.56
C PRO A 161 6.36 -0.85 -37.72
N LYS A 162 7.42 -1.06 -38.54
CA LYS A 162 7.69 -0.24 -39.75
C LYS A 162 6.56 -0.36 -40.79
N GLN A 163 5.37 0.06 -40.41
CA GLN A 163 4.11 -0.13 -41.07
C GLN A 163 3.96 1.04 -42.03
N ASN A 164 4.26 0.79 -43.28
CA ASN A 164 3.62 1.51 -44.38
C ASN A 164 2.16 1.01 -44.52
N VAL A 165 1.38 1.04 -43.44
CA VAL A 165 -0.04 0.67 -43.45
C VAL A 165 -0.85 1.93 -43.76
N PRO A 166 -1.69 1.94 -44.81
CA PRO A 166 -2.45 3.13 -45.17
C PRO A 166 -3.39 3.58 -44.05
N ILE A 167 -3.38 4.89 -43.75
CA ILE A 167 -4.10 5.54 -42.63
C ILE A 167 -5.60 5.18 -42.59
N GLY A 168 -6.24 4.98 -43.74
CA GLY A 168 -7.67 4.65 -43.82
C GLY A 168 -8.06 3.34 -43.13
N TYR A 169 -7.18 2.33 -43.15
CA TYR A 169 -7.44 1.04 -42.52
C TYR A 169 -7.29 1.10 -40.99
N ARG A 170 -6.36 1.93 -40.50
CA ARG A 170 -6.15 2.15 -39.07
C ARG A 170 -7.43 2.64 -38.37
N LYS A 171 -8.15 3.56 -39.03
CA LYS A 171 -9.38 4.15 -38.48
C LYS A 171 -10.54 3.15 -38.39
N GLN A 172 -10.74 2.31 -39.41
CA GLN A 172 -11.80 1.29 -39.41
C GLN A 172 -11.57 0.20 -38.36
N LEU A 173 -10.31 -0.16 -38.14
CA LEU A 173 -9.90 -1.09 -37.10
C LEU A 173 -10.05 -0.48 -35.70
N ASP A 174 -9.78 0.82 -35.54
CA ASP A 174 -9.89 1.46 -34.23
C ASP A 174 -11.32 1.57 -33.69
N GLU A 175 -12.30 1.65 -34.58
CA GLU A 175 -13.73 1.82 -34.25
C GLU A 175 -14.46 0.49 -33.92
N ALA A 176 -13.85 -0.68 -34.17
CA ALA A 176 -14.59 -1.94 -34.26
C ALA A 176 -14.44 -2.93 -33.08
N VAL A 177 -13.43 -2.81 -32.22
CA VAL A 177 -13.12 -3.86 -31.21
C VAL A 177 -13.03 -3.29 -29.81
N SER A 178 -13.79 -3.88 -28.88
CA SER A 178 -13.79 -3.52 -27.46
C SER A 178 -12.43 -3.78 -26.80
N PRO A 179 -11.95 -2.91 -25.89
CA PRO A 179 -10.63 -3.05 -25.24
C PRO A 179 -10.36 -4.39 -24.54
N TRP A 180 -11.39 -5.06 -24.02
CA TRP A 180 -11.27 -6.36 -23.33
C TRP A 180 -11.11 -7.54 -24.30
N GLN A 181 -11.65 -7.45 -25.52
CA GLN A 181 -11.54 -8.49 -26.54
C GLN A 181 -10.07 -8.71 -26.92
N PHE A 182 -9.28 -7.64 -26.89
CA PHE A 182 -7.84 -7.71 -27.08
C PHE A 182 -7.12 -8.59 -26.04
N VAL A 183 -7.55 -8.52 -24.78
CA VAL A 183 -6.97 -9.35 -23.70
C VAL A 183 -7.26 -10.83 -23.96
N VAL A 184 -8.49 -11.14 -24.39
CA VAL A 184 -8.90 -12.49 -24.81
C VAL A 184 -8.05 -12.97 -25.99
N ASP A 185 -7.96 -12.18 -27.06
CA ASP A 185 -7.24 -12.58 -28.28
C ASP A 185 -5.75 -12.85 -27.98
N ARG A 186 -5.11 -12.00 -27.18
CA ARG A 186 -3.73 -12.18 -26.73
C ARG A 186 -3.58 -13.39 -25.83
N TYR A 187 -4.49 -13.59 -24.88
CA TYR A 187 -4.46 -14.74 -23.98
C TYR A 187 -4.56 -16.05 -24.77
N VAL A 188 -5.51 -16.14 -25.70
CA VAL A 188 -5.69 -17.29 -26.61
C VAL A 188 -4.43 -17.52 -27.46
N ALA A 189 -3.84 -16.45 -28.02
CA ALA A 189 -2.60 -16.55 -28.80
C ALA A 189 -1.41 -17.04 -27.96
N SER A 190 -1.31 -16.59 -26.71
CA SER A 190 -0.28 -17.03 -25.76
C SER A 190 -0.45 -18.51 -25.38
N CYS A 191 -1.69 -18.95 -25.12
CA CYS A 191 -1.99 -20.37 -24.86
C CYS A 191 -1.63 -21.25 -26.06
N ASP A 192 -1.96 -20.82 -27.29
CA ASP A 192 -1.61 -21.54 -28.52
C ASP A 192 -0.09 -21.61 -28.75
N ALA A 193 0.62 -20.52 -28.43
CA ALA A 193 2.05 -20.40 -28.66
C ALA A 193 2.87 -21.39 -27.84
N GLN A 194 2.41 -21.72 -26.65
CA GLN A 194 3.14 -22.56 -25.69
C GLN A 194 2.79 -24.04 -25.80
N VAL A 195 1.92 -24.42 -26.75
CA VAL A 195 1.36 -25.78 -26.80
C VAL A 195 0.78 -26.16 -25.43
N ALA A 196 0.22 -25.18 -24.70
CA ALA A 196 -0.38 -25.31 -23.37
C ALA A 196 -1.58 -26.27 -23.31
N ASN A 197 -1.86 -26.91 -24.44
CA ASN A 197 -3.15 -27.44 -24.82
C ASN A 197 -3.15 -28.97 -24.90
N ARG A 198 -2.22 -29.64 -24.19
CA ARG A 198 -2.41 -31.05 -23.87
C ARG A 198 -3.33 -31.15 -22.65
N ASN A 199 -4.62 -30.93 -22.90
CA ASN A 199 -5.81 -31.26 -22.11
C ASN A 199 -6.11 -30.50 -20.80
N ALA A 200 -5.14 -29.99 -20.05
CA ALA A 200 -5.44 -29.27 -18.79
C ALA A 200 -5.77 -27.76 -18.99
N GLY A 201 -5.44 -27.18 -20.14
CA GLY A 201 -5.53 -25.73 -20.39
C GLY A 201 -6.86 -25.21 -20.95
N ILE A 202 -7.73 -26.07 -21.49
CA ILE A 202 -8.95 -25.64 -22.20
C ILE A 202 -10.01 -25.10 -21.23
N GLU A 203 -10.28 -25.80 -20.13
CA GLU A 203 -11.26 -25.34 -19.13
C GLU A 203 -10.83 -24.02 -18.49
N ALA A 204 -9.53 -23.88 -18.20
CA ALA A 204 -8.97 -22.63 -17.70
C ALA A 204 -9.07 -21.50 -18.75
N LEU A 205 -8.91 -21.83 -20.05
CA LEU A 205 -9.05 -20.88 -21.14
C LEU A 205 -10.47 -20.33 -21.22
N GLU A 206 -11.48 -21.21 -21.23
CA GLU A 206 -12.90 -20.81 -21.30
C GLU A 206 -13.30 -19.96 -20.10
N SER A 207 -12.87 -20.35 -18.89
CA SER A 207 -13.16 -19.58 -17.68
C SER A 207 -12.58 -18.16 -17.70
N VAL A 208 -11.35 -17.98 -18.17
CA VAL A 208 -10.72 -16.65 -18.26
C VAL A 208 -11.42 -15.79 -19.30
N ILE A 209 -11.82 -16.38 -20.43
CA ILE A 209 -12.57 -15.68 -21.47
C ILE A 209 -13.94 -15.25 -20.93
N GLU A 210 -14.66 -16.16 -20.28
CA GLU A 210 -15.95 -15.87 -19.66
C GLU A 210 -15.81 -14.77 -18.60
N PHE A 211 -14.77 -14.82 -17.75
CA PHE A 211 -14.47 -13.76 -16.79
C PHE A 211 -14.28 -12.40 -17.47
N ILE A 212 -13.41 -12.32 -18.50
CA ILE A 212 -13.13 -11.07 -19.21
C ILE A 212 -14.39 -10.51 -19.88
N GLN A 213 -15.23 -11.37 -20.46
CA GLN A 213 -16.48 -10.98 -21.10
C GLN A 213 -17.51 -10.49 -20.08
N ASN A 214 -17.68 -11.21 -18.96
CA ASN A 214 -18.62 -10.85 -17.90
C ASN A 214 -18.19 -9.63 -17.09
N LYS A 215 -16.88 -9.35 -17.02
CA LYS A 215 -16.27 -8.23 -16.29
C LYS A 215 -15.69 -7.18 -17.23
N SER A 216 -16.26 -7.02 -18.42
CA SER A 216 -15.81 -6.05 -19.43
C SER A 216 -15.78 -4.58 -18.98
N HIS A 217 -16.54 -4.24 -17.93
CA HIS A 217 -16.61 -2.91 -17.32
C HIS A 217 -15.79 -2.79 -16.02
N SER A 218 -15.18 -3.88 -15.54
CA SER A 218 -14.33 -3.88 -14.36
C SER A 218 -12.96 -3.33 -14.71
N GLU A 219 -12.46 -2.40 -13.91
CA GLU A 219 -11.07 -1.95 -13.98
C GLU A 219 -10.12 -2.87 -13.18
N VAL A 220 -10.67 -3.87 -12.49
CA VAL A 220 -9.94 -4.84 -11.68
C VAL A 220 -9.88 -6.17 -12.41
N PHE A 221 -8.67 -6.66 -12.64
CA PHE A 221 -8.43 -8.04 -13.03
C PHE A 221 -8.14 -8.88 -11.78
N ASP A 222 -9.17 -9.58 -11.29
CA ASP A 222 -9.07 -10.51 -10.16
C ASP A 222 -8.69 -11.90 -10.66
N VAL A 223 -7.48 -12.34 -10.32
CA VAL A 223 -6.95 -13.63 -10.77
C VAL A 223 -7.75 -14.82 -10.20
N MET A 224 -8.33 -14.70 -9.00
CA MET A 224 -9.13 -15.78 -8.42
C MET A 224 -10.49 -15.92 -9.11
N GLU A 225 -11.12 -14.81 -9.48
CA GLU A 225 -12.35 -14.85 -10.28
C GLU A 225 -12.07 -15.36 -11.70
N ALA A 226 -10.91 -15.03 -12.28
CA ALA A 226 -10.52 -15.53 -13.60
C ALA A 226 -10.25 -17.04 -13.62
N PHE A 227 -9.83 -17.62 -12.49
CA PHE A 227 -9.55 -19.06 -12.32
C PHE A 227 -10.32 -19.67 -11.14
N PRO A 228 -11.65 -19.78 -11.23
CA PRO A 228 -12.47 -20.30 -10.16
C PRO A 228 -12.08 -21.75 -9.82
N GLY A 229 -11.88 -22.01 -8.53
CA GLY A 229 -11.53 -23.34 -8.01
C GLY A 229 -10.05 -23.72 -8.09
N LEU A 230 -9.21 -22.97 -8.82
CA LEU A 230 -7.77 -23.25 -8.91
C LEU A 230 -7.01 -22.52 -7.80
N LYS A 231 -6.68 -23.23 -6.73
CA LYS A 231 -5.81 -22.70 -5.65
C LYS A 231 -4.34 -22.59 -6.06
N LYS A 232 -3.93 -23.32 -7.10
CA LYS A 232 -2.56 -23.33 -7.61
C LYS A 232 -2.62 -23.19 -9.12
N LEU A 233 -1.98 -22.15 -9.63
CA LEU A 233 -1.82 -21.93 -11.06
C LEU A 233 -0.47 -22.44 -11.52
N GLU A 234 -0.43 -22.99 -12.72
CA GLU A 234 0.80 -23.37 -13.39
C GLU A 234 1.50 -22.13 -13.98
N ALA A 235 2.83 -22.19 -14.09
CA ALA A 235 3.63 -21.12 -14.68
C ALA A 235 3.12 -20.69 -16.06
N LEU A 236 2.60 -21.65 -16.83
CA LEU A 236 2.07 -21.40 -18.16
C LEU A 236 0.75 -20.63 -18.17
N GLN A 237 -0.15 -20.92 -17.22
CA GLN A 237 -1.42 -20.19 -17.08
C GLN A 237 -1.15 -18.73 -16.70
N ILE A 238 -0.24 -18.53 -15.74
CA ILE A 238 0.19 -17.18 -15.34
C ILE A 238 0.85 -16.45 -16.51
N TRP A 239 1.78 -17.11 -17.20
CA TRP A 239 2.48 -16.50 -18.35
C TRP A 239 1.51 -16.02 -19.43
N ALA A 240 0.52 -16.85 -19.79
CA ALA A 240 -0.44 -16.50 -20.81
C ALA A 240 -1.29 -15.28 -20.39
N ILE A 241 -1.75 -15.23 -19.15
CA ILE A 241 -2.50 -14.08 -18.63
C ILE A 241 -1.63 -12.83 -18.52
N SER A 242 -0.41 -12.94 -17.98
CA SER A 242 0.54 -11.83 -17.92
C SER A 242 0.73 -11.21 -19.30
N HIS A 243 0.84 -12.03 -20.34
CA HIS A 243 0.99 -11.58 -21.71
C HIS A 243 -0.30 -10.96 -22.28
N GLY A 244 -1.48 -11.44 -21.88
CA GLY A 244 -2.76 -10.81 -22.19
C GLY A 244 -2.89 -9.42 -21.55
N LEU A 245 -2.49 -9.32 -20.30
CA LEU A 245 -2.54 -8.09 -19.52
C LEU A 245 -1.45 -7.08 -19.89
N ALA A 246 -0.31 -7.54 -20.42
CA ALA A 246 0.87 -6.71 -20.70
C ALA A 246 0.55 -5.45 -21.55
N PHE A 247 -0.49 -5.52 -22.38
CA PHE A 247 -0.91 -4.42 -23.26
C PHE A 247 -2.39 -4.05 -23.05
N ALA A 248 -3.01 -4.56 -21.99
CA ALA A 248 -4.40 -4.29 -21.67
C ALA A 248 -4.55 -2.85 -21.13
N GLY A 249 -5.31 -2.03 -21.86
CA GLY A 249 -5.62 -0.67 -21.43
C GLY A 249 -6.90 -0.52 -20.61
N CYS A 250 -7.64 -1.61 -20.38
CA CYS A 250 -8.93 -1.60 -19.68
C CYS A 250 -8.83 -1.93 -18.19
N TYR A 251 -7.71 -2.46 -17.72
CA TYR A 251 -7.51 -2.80 -16.31
C TYR A 251 -6.51 -1.83 -15.67
N HIS A 252 -6.90 -1.25 -14.54
CA HIS A 252 -6.06 -0.39 -13.72
C HIS A 252 -5.57 -1.10 -12.45
N THR A 253 -6.22 -2.19 -12.04
CA THR A 253 -5.82 -2.97 -10.87
C THR A 253 -5.58 -4.43 -11.23
N LEU A 254 -4.43 -4.97 -10.82
CA LEU A 254 -4.16 -6.41 -10.81
C LEU A 254 -4.27 -6.93 -9.37
N LEU A 255 -5.27 -7.79 -9.12
CA LEU A 255 -5.51 -8.40 -7.82
C LEU A 255 -5.14 -9.89 -7.84
N ILE A 256 -4.18 -10.26 -6.99
CA ILE A 256 -3.68 -11.62 -6.80
C ILE A 256 -3.96 -12.02 -5.35
N ASP A 257 -5.01 -12.81 -5.11
CA ASP A 257 -5.42 -13.19 -3.75
C ASP A 257 -5.40 -14.70 -3.55
N GLY A 258 -4.70 -15.22 -2.53
CA GLY A 258 -4.84 -16.62 -2.10
C GLY A 258 -4.30 -17.66 -3.08
N ILE A 259 -3.46 -17.26 -4.04
CA ILE A 259 -2.84 -18.19 -5.00
C ILE A 259 -1.64 -18.86 -4.33
N ASN A 260 -1.73 -20.18 -4.16
CA ASN A 260 -0.71 -21.02 -3.54
C ASN A 260 0.26 -21.61 -4.59
N SER A 261 0.67 -20.78 -5.54
CA SER A 261 1.76 -21.10 -6.48
C SER A 261 3.11 -20.75 -5.85
N ASP A 262 4.19 -21.35 -6.36
CA ASP A 262 5.53 -21.03 -5.89
C ASP A 262 5.98 -19.61 -6.35
N ASP A 263 7.00 -19.06 -5.68
CA ASP A 263 7.57 -17.73 -5.95
C ASP A 263 8.00 -17.55 -7.41
N THR A 264 8.54 -18.59 -8.06
CA THR A 264 8.92 -18.50 -9.47
C THR A 264 7.69 -18.32 -10.35
N THR A 265 6.68 -19.13 -10.12
CA THR A 265 5.41 -19.08 -10.86
C THR A 265 4.71 -17.73 -10.66
N LEU A 266 4.60 -17.24 -9.42
CA LEU A 266 4.02 -15.92 -9.13
C LEU A 266 4.84 -14.75 -9.70
N SER A 267 6.18 -14.87 -9.73
CA SER A 267 7.04 -13.82 -10.30
C SER A 267 6.74 -13.55 -11.78
N THR A 268 6.19 -14.52 -12.50
CA THR A 268 5.76 -14.36 -13.91
C THR A 268 4.60 -13.37 -14.05
N PHE A 269 3.78 -13.14 -13.01
CA PHE A 269 2.80 -12.04 -13.05
C PHE A 269 3.47 -10.69 -13.20
N MET A 270 4.65 -10.52 -12.60
CA MET A 270 5.31 -9.22 -12.55
C MET A 270 5.84 -8.77 -13.92
N THR A 271 6.02 -9.69 -14.87
CA THR A 271 6.43 -9.34 -16.24
C THR A 271 5.38 -8.50 -16.97
N VAL A 272 4.13 -8.47 -16.48
CA VAL A 272 3.09 -7.56 -16.99
C VAL A 272 3.56 -6.11 -16.96
N PHE A 273 4.31 -5.72 -15.93
CA PHE A 273 4.78 -4.35 -15.72
C PHE A 273 5.93 -3.96 -16.66
N GLU A 274 6.50 -4.89 -17.43
CA GLU A 274 7.53 -4.57 -18.43
C GLU A 274 7.00 -3.70 -19.58
N THR A 275 5.69 -3.75 -19.84
CA THR A 275 5.09 -3.05 -20.99
C THR A 275 3.75 -2.42 -20.69
N ASN A 276 3.06 -2.81 -19.62
CA ASN A 276 1.76 -2.27 -19.30
C ASN A 276 1.87 -0.80 -18.81
N GLN A 277 1.07 0.08 -19.40
CA GLN A 277 1.06 1.52 -19.10
C GLN A 277 -0.24 1.98 -18.40
N SER A 278 -1.10 1.03 -18.03
CA SER A 278 -2.45 1.30 -17.51
C SER A 278 -2.66 0.79 -16.08
N LEU A 279 -1.93 -0.24 -15.65
CA LEU A 279 -2.00 -0.79 -14.30
C LEU A 279 -1.42 0.22 -13.30
N GLN A 280 -2.30 0.81 -12.51
CA GLN A 280 -2.01 1.77 -11.46
C GLN A 280 -1.88 1.12 -10.10
N THR A 281 -2.54 -0.03 -9.89
CA THR A 281 -2.58 -0.72 -8.60
C THR A 281 -2.14 -2.18 -8.75
N LEU A 282 -1.17 -2.57 -7.94
CA LEU A 282 -0.82 -3.97 -7.72
C LEU A 282 -1.27 -4.37 -6.32
N GLU A 283 -2.14 -5.37 -6.24
CA GLU A 283 -2.61 -5.90 -4.97
C GLU A 283 -2.35 -7.39 -4.85
N VAL A 284 -1.58 -7.76 -3.82
CA VAL A 284 -1.18 -9.13 -3.55
C VAL A 284 -1.60 -9.50 -2.13
N ARG A 285 -2.47 -10.49 -2.00
CA ARG A 285 -3.04 -10.94 -0.73
C ARG A 285 -2.79 -12.43 -0.52
N ARG A 286 -2.42 -12.85 0.69
CA ARG A 286 -2.35 -14.27 1.08
C ARG A 286 -1.60 -15.17 0.08
N CYS A 287 -0.54 -14.65 -0.54
CA CYS A 287 0.25 -15.34 -1.56
C CYS A 287 1.64 -15.73 -1.03
N ASN A 288 2.20 -16.81 -1.57
CA ASN A 288 3.56 -17.25 -1.25
C ASN A 288 4.61 -16.48 -2.07
N VAL A 289 4.72 -15.18 -1.83
CA VAL A 289 5.71 -14.32 -2.50
C VAL A 289 7.09 -14.47 -1.86
N GLY A 290 8.12 -14.45 -2.69
CA GLY A 290 9.51 -14.55 -2.26
C GLY A 290 10.42 -13.52 -2.93
N LYS A 291 11.73 -13.77 -2.88
CA LYS A 291 12.73 -12.83 -3.42
C LYS A 291 12.60 -12.66 -4.93
N LYS A 292 12.26 -13.74 -5.65
CA LYS A 292 12.17 -13.69 -7.11
C LYS A 292 10.99 -12.84 -7.56
N PHE A 293 9.86 -12.91 -6.85
CA PHE A 293 8.72 -12.00 -7.07
C PHE A 293 9.15 -10.53 -7.05
N PHE A 294 9.80 -10.08 -5.97
CA PHE A 294 10.22 -8.68 -5.84
C PHE A 294 11.33 -8.28 -6.80
N GLN A 295 12.29 -9.19 -7.08
CA GLN A 295 13.33 -8.94 -8.08
C GLN A 295 12.73 -8.76 -9.48
N THR A 296 11.78 -9.63 -9.87
CA THR A 296 11.12 -9.55 -11.17
C THR A 296 10.25 -8.30 -11.26
N LEU A 297 9.53 -7.94 -10.19
CA LEU A 297 8.79 -6.67 -10.12
C LEU A 297 9.72 -5.47 -10.34
N ALA A 298 10.81 -5.37 -9.58
CA ALA A 298 11.75 -4.26 -9.70
C ALA A 298 12.35 -4.16 -11.11
N ASN A 299 12.78 -5.29 -11.68
CA ASN A 299 13.32 -5.32 -13.04
C ASN A 299 12.27 -4.92 -14.08
N SER A 300 11.04 -5.44 -13.95
CA SER A 300 9.97 -5.20 -14.92
C SER A 300 9.56 -3.74 -14.94
N VAL A 301 9.39 -3.16 -13.75
CA VAL A 301 9.07 -1.73 -13.58
C VAL A 301 10.21 -0.85 -14.11
N ALA A 302 11.46 -1.18 -13.82
CA ALA A 302 12.61 -0.44 -14.32
C ALA A 302 12.72 -0.47 -15.85
N LEU A 303 12.40 -1.60 -16.49
CA LEU A 303 12.38 -1.74 -17.95
C LEU A 303 11.33 -0.86 -18.62
N ASN A 304 10.22 -0.58 -17.93
CA ASN A 304 9.10 0.22 -18.42
C ASN A 304 9.14 1.67 -17.94
N CYS A 305 10.21 2.10 -17.26
CA CYS A 305 10.36 3.48 -16.81
C CYS A 305 10.59 4.42 -18.02
N PRO A 306 9.94 5.61 -18.10
CA PRO A 306 9.02 6.23 -17.13
C PRO A 306 7.52 5.99 -17.43
N GLN A 307 7.20 5.00 -18.27
CA GLN A 307 5.85 4.74 -18.76
C GLN A 307 5.02 3.84 -17.81
N CYS A 308 5.65 3.21 -16.83
CA CYS A 308 4.96 2.43 -15.81
C CYS A 308 4.01 3.33 -14.99
N ALA A 309 2.72 2.98 -14.97
CA ALA A 309 1.69 3.78 -14.30
C ALA A 309 1.45 3.39 -12.83
N LEU A 310 2.22 2.44 -12.28
CA LEU A 310 2.03 1.91 -10.93
C LEU A 310 2.19 3.01 -9.88
N GLN A 311 1.10 3.29 -9.15
CA GLN A 311 1.02 4.31 -8.09
C GLN A 311 0.59 3.72 -6.75
N GLU A 312 -0.02 2.53 -6.74
CA GLU A 312 -0.46 1.85 -5.53
C GLU A 312 0.13 0.45 -5.42
N LEU A 313 0.81 0.18 -4.31
CA LEU A 313 1.35 -1.14 -3.99
C LEU A 313 0.74 -1.65 -2.69
N ASN A 314 -0.06 -2.70 -2.79
CA ASN A 314 -0.77 -3.31 -1.68
C ASN A 314 -0.28 -4.76 -1.50
N ILE A 315 0.38 -5.05 -0.40
CA ILE A 315 0.85 -6.39 -0.02
C ILE A 315 0.22 -6.72 1.34
N ILE A 316 -0.64 -7.73 1.39
CA ILE A 316 -1.47 -8.02 2.56
C ILE A 316 -1.39 -9.51 2.91
N ASP A 317 -1.23 -9.85 4.18
CA ASP A 317 -1.17 -11.24 4.65
C ASP A 317 -0.07 -12.08 3.95
N CYS A 318 1.06 -11.46 3.60
CA CYS A 318 2.19 -12.11 2.93
C CYS A 318 3.43 -12.10 3.84
N GLN A 319 4.20 -13.18 3.90
CA GLN A 319 5.41 -13.21 4.73
C GLN A 319 6.54 -12.42 4.07
N LEU A 320 6.93 -11.28 4.66
CA LEU A 320 8.00 -10.43 4.13
C LEU A 320 9.19 -10.38 5.07
N ASP A 321 10.39 -10.56 4.52
CA ASP A 321 11.64 -10.33 5.23
C ASP A 321 12.37 -9.07 4.73
N LYS A 322 13.41 -8.66 5.47
CA LYS A 322 14.22 -7.48 5.11
C LYS A 322 14.90 -7.61 3.74
N HIS A 323 15.25 -8.82 3.30
CA HIS A 323 15.94 -9.03 2.03
C HIS A 323 14.98 -8.85 0.86
N MET A 324 13.74 -9.30 0.99
CA MET A 324 12.67 -9.08 0.02
C MET A 324 12.37 -7.60 -0.16
N LEU A 325 12.25 -6.84 0.94
CA LEU A 325 11.97 -5.41 0.89
C LEU A 325 13.12 -4.60 0.29
N ALA A 326 14.37 -5.00 0.53
CA ALA A 326 15.53 -4.35 -0.09
C ALA A 326 15.49 -4.45 -1.63
N LEU A 327 14.85 -5.49 -2.18
CA LEU A 327 14.69 -5.66 -3.63
C LEU A 327 13.64 -4.72 -4.23
N LEU A 328 12.80 -4.07 -3.43
CA LEU A 328 11.85 -3.07 -3.91
C LEU A 328 12.50 -1.71 -4.18
N ALA A 329 13.68 -1.42 -3.63
CA ALA A 329 14.32 -0.11 -3.78
C ALA A 329 14.49 0.32 -5.27
N PRO A 330 14.99 -0.54 -6.19
CA PRO A 330 15.09 -0.17 -7.60
C PRO A 330 13.73 0.02 -8.28
N ALA A 331 12.69 -0.67 -7.80
CA ALA A 331 11.33 -0.46 -8.29
C ALA A 331 10.86 0.96 -7.93
N PHE A 332 11.09 1.38 -6.69
CA PHE A 332 10.71 2.70 -6.20
C PHE A 332 11.47 3.84 -6.90
N ASP A 333 12.70 3.62 -7.37
CA ASP A 333 13.42 4.63 -8.17
C ASP A 333 12.75 4.89 -9.54
N SER A 334 11.88 3.97 -9.98
CA SER A 334 11.30 3.96 -11.34
C SER A 334 9.83 4.38 -11.38
N ILE A 335 9.18 4.61 -10.23
CA ILE A 335 7.75 4.93 -10.12
C ILE A 335 7.49 6.09 -9.16
N GLN A 336 6.25 6.55 -9.09
CA GLN A 336 5.80 7.55 -8.10
C GLN A 336 4.62 7.00 -7.31
N LEU A 337 4.90 6.35 -6.18
CA LEU A 337 3.86 5.79 -5.33
C LEU A 337 3.08 6.89 -4.62
N ARG A 338 1.75 6.75 -4.64
CA ARG A 338 0.78 7.53 -3.87
C ARG A 338 0.28 6.75 -2.66
N THR A 339 0.11 5.44 -2.82
CA THR A 339 -0.42 4.56 -1.78
C THR A 339 0.53 3.38 -1.57
N LEU A 340 0.91 3.13 -0.32
CA LEU A 340 1.62 1.93 0.09
C LEU A 340 0.86 1.24 1.23
N ARG A 341 0.45 0.00 1.01
CA ARG A 341 -0.15 -0.82 2.07
C ARG A 341 0.65 -2.10 2.24
N VAL A 342 1.23 -2.29 3.41
CA VAL A 342 1.93 -3.53 3.78
C VAL A 342 1.37 -4.01 5.11
N THR A 343 0.27 -4.77 5.06
CA THR A 343 -0.56 -5.10 6.23
C THR A 343 -0.48 -6.57 6.58
N ASN A 344 -0.28 -6.89 7.87
CA ASN A 344 -0.20 -8.27 8.34
C ASN A 344 0.88 -9.09 7.61
N CYS A 345 2.03 -8.47 7.37
CA CYS A 345 3.11 -9.06 6.58
C CYS A 345 4.30 -9.54 7.44
N PHE A 346 4.09 -9.64 8.76
CA PHE A 346 5.11 -10.01 9.74
C PHE A 346 6.37 -9.14 9.67
N LEU A 347 6.22 -7.84 9.34
CA LEU A 347 7.34 -6.91 9.28
C LEU A 347 7.93 -6.74 10.67
N ASN A 348 9.10 -7.34 10.91
CA ASN A 348 9.86 -7.09 12.12
C ASN A 348 10.59 -5.72 12.06
N HIS A 349 11.16 -5.30 13.18
CA HIS A 349 11.91 -4.04 13.30
C HIS A 349 12.98 -3.81 12.22
N LYS A 350 13.69 -4.85 11.76
CA LYS A 350 14.70 -4.72 10.69
C LYS A 350 14.05 -4.55 9.33
N ALA A 351 13.00 -5.32 9.05
CA ALA A 351 12.26 -5.24 7.80
C ALA A 351 11.59 -3.87 7.64
N CYS A 352 10.96 -3.35 8.70
CA CYS A 352 10.40 -2.00 8.74
C CYS A 352 11.47 -0.92 8.49
N ALA A 353 12.61 -1.00 9.16
CA ALA A 353 13.72 -0.06 8.94
C ALA A 353 14.27 -0.13 7.50
N THR A 354 14.38 -1.33 6.92
CA THR A 354 14.77 -1.49 5.51
C THR A 354 13.75 -0.86 4.56
N LEU A 355 12.45 -1.08 4.77
CA LEU A 355 11.41 -0.45 3.96
C LEU A 355 11.50 1.08 4.04
N CYS A 356 11.64 1.65 5.24
CA CYS A 356 11.77 3.09 5.42
C CYS A 356 13.01 3.64 4.71
N ALA A 357 14.15 2.96 4.82
CA ALA A 357 15.37 3.34 4.12
C ALA A 357 15.22 3.29 2.60
N SER A 358 14.54 2.26 2.05
CA SER A 358 14.27 2.16 0.62
C SER A 358 13.33 3.27 0.11
N LEU A 359 12.29 3.61 0.86
CA LEU A 359 11.38 4.73 0.53
C LEU A 359 12.08 6.08 0.62
N GLU A 360 12.99 6.24 1.59
CA GLU A 360 13.79 7.45 1.72
C GLU A 360 14.77 7.60 0.55
N GLN A 361 15.54 6.55 0.25
CA GLN A 361 16.57 6.56 -0.79
C GLN A 361 15.99 6.85 -2.17
N SER A 362 14.81 6.29 -2.46
CA SER A 362 14.10 6.49 -3.73
C SER A 362 13.31 7.80 -3.82
N GLY A 363 13.22 8.57 -2.72
CA GLY A 363 12.51 9.84 -2.71
C GLY A 363 10.98 9.73 -2.65
N GLN A 364 10.42 8.54 -2.38
CA GLN A 364 8.97 8.29 -2.35
C GLN A 364 8.22 9.08 -1.28
N TYR A 365 8.91 9.52 -0.22
CA TYR A 365 8.35 10.41 0.80
C TYR A 365 7.77 11.71 0.22
N LYS A 366 8.16 12.12 -0.99
CA LYS A 366 7.63 13.31 -1.68
C LYS A 366 6.29 13.08 -2.37
N THR A 367 5.93 11.83 -2.65
CA THR A 367 4.73 11.49 -3.45
C THR A 367 3.69 10.71 -2.69
N LEU A 368 4.09 10.01 -1.61
CA LEU A 368 3.21 9.19 -0.78
C LEU A 368 2.17 10.05 -0.06
N ASN A 369 0.90 9.72 -0.32
CA ASN A 369 -0.27 10.33 0.29
C ASN A 369 -0.94 9.41 1.32
N HIS A 370 -0.75 8.09 1.19
CA HIS A 370 -1.35 7.10 2.09
C HIS A 370 -0.36 5.97 2.41
N ILE A 371 -0.13 5.75 3.71
CA ILE A 371 0.65 4.63 4.23
C ILE A 371 -0.24 3.81 5.17
N ASN A 372 -0.33 2.51 4.94
CA ASN A 372 -0.94 1.56 5.89
C ASN A 372 0.02 0.40 6.18
N LEU A 373 0.50 0.32 7.41
CA LEU A 373 1.43 -0.74 7.84
C LEU A 373 0.88 -1.55 9.02
N SER A 374 -0.43 -1.67 9.13
CA SER A 374 -1.10 -2.31 10.27
C SER A 374 -0.74 -3.79 10.44
N LYS A 375 -0.91 -4.32 11.65
CA LYS A 375 -0.71 -5.73 12.03
C LYS A 375 0.69 -6.26 11.78
N ASN A 376 1.71 -5.44 12.07
CA ASN A 376 3.11 -5.81 11.94
C ASN A 376 3.83 -5.76 13.31
N HIS A 377 5.15 -5.90 13.35
CA HIS A 377 5.93 -5.97 14.60
C HIS A 377 7.14 -5.03 14.55
N PHE A 378 6.90 -3.72 14.66
CA PHE A 378 7.97 -2.75 14.40
C PHE A 378 9.00 -2.65 15.52
N GLY A 379 8.60 -2.84 16.78
CA GLY A 379 9.44 -2.56 17.94
C GLY A 379 10.06 -1.15 17.92
N ALA A 380 10.96 -0.85 18.86
CA ALA A 380 11.57 0.47 18.98
C ALA A 380 12.32 0.93 17.71
N VAL A 381 13.15 0.05 17.13
CA VAL A 381 13.99 0.39 15.96
C VAL A 381 13.16 0.68 14.71
N GLY A 382 12.13 -0.14 14.44
CA GLY A 382 11.24 0.09 13.31
C GLY A 382 10.39 1.35 13.50
N SER A 383 9.89 1.56 14.72
CA SER A 383 9.11 2.75 15.11
C SER A 383 9.89 4.04 14.88
N LYS A 384 11.16 4.08 15.31
CA LYS A 384 12.06 5.22 15.07
C LYS A 384 12.33 5.48 13.59
N ALA A 385 12.57 4.42 12.81
CA ALA A 385 12.81 4.54 11.38
C ALA A 385 11.59 5.10 10.65
N LEU A 386 10.39 4.62 11.01
CA LEU A 386 9.13 5.11 10.48
C LEU A 386 8.87 6.57 10.87
N GLY A 387 9.09 6.93 12.14
CA GLY A 387 8.99 8.33 12.60
C GLY A 387 9.91 9.26 11.80
N THR A 388 11.17 8.84 11.57
CA THR A 388 12.14 9.61 10.78
C THR A 388 11.72 9.79 9.32
N LEU A 389 11.13 8.77 8.71
CA LEU A 389 10.58 8.86 7.35
C LEU A 389 9.43 9.87 7.30
N LEU A 390 8.51 9.82 8.27
CA LEU A 390 7.35 10.71 8.32
C LEU A 390 7.72 12.18 8.42
N CYS A 391 8.80 12.53 9.14
CA CYS A 391 9.29 13.92 9.20
C CYS A 391 9.63 14.50 7.82
N LYS A 392 9.89 13.64 6.83
CA LYS A 392 10.22 14.01 5.45
C LYS A 392 9.00 14.00 4.54
N CYS A 393 7.92 13.34 4.94
CA CYS A 393 6.72 13.20 4.11
C CYS A 393 5.96 14.53 4.02
N GLN A 394 5.96 15.13 2.84
CA GLN A 394 5.34 16.45 2.61
C GLN A 394 3.92 16.36 2.05
N CYS A 395 3.50 15.17 1.59
CA CYS A 395 2.21 14.97 0.94
C CYS A 395 1.34 13.92 1.65
N LEU A 396 1.82 13.38 2.79
CA LEU A 396 1.14 12.28 3.47
C LEU A 396 -0.13 12.79 4.12
N PHE A 397 -1.27 12.37 3.57
CA PHE A 397 -2.60 12.72 4.04
C PHE A 397 -3.13 11.73 5.07
N ARG A 398 -2.81 10.44 4.90
CA ARG A 398 -3.37 9.34 5.70
C ARG A 398 -2.30 8.37 6.18
N LEU A 399 -2.25 8.17 7.49
CA LEU A 399 -1.41 7.16 8.12
C LEU A 399 -2.25 6.20 8.96
N VAL A 400 -2.10 4.90 8.68
CA VAL A 400 -2.80 3.82 9.40
C VAL A 400 -1.77 2.81 9.90
N ILE A 401 -1.65 2.72 11.22
CA ILE A 401 -0.76 1.79 11.91
C ILE A 401 -1.57 1.19 13.05
N THR A 402 -2.37 0.16 12.79
CA THR A 402 -3.13 -0.51 13.86
C THR A 402 -2.47 -1.80 14.29
N ASP A 403 -2.53 -2.12 15.58
CA ASP A 403 -2.05 -3.37 16.18
C ASP A 403 -0.64 -3.77 15.67
N ALA A 404 0.33 -2.83 15.64
CA ALA A 404 1.62 -3.00 14.94
C ALA A 404 2.84 -3.09 15.87
N GLU A 405 2.62 -3.25 17.18
CA GLU A 405 3.65 -3.17 18.23
C GLU A 405 4.55 -1.93 18.07
N LEU A 406 3.92 -0.81 17.71
CA LEU A 406 4.58 0.48 17.59
C LEU A 406 4.98 0.98 18.98
N ASP A 407 6.24 1.36 19.12
CA ASP A 407 6.74 2.07 20.30
C ASP A 407 6.49 3.56 20.08
N GLY A 408 5.40 4.08 20.67
CA GLY A 408 5.01 5.47 20.52
C GLY A 408 6.04 6.47 21.05
N ASN A 409 6.90 6.10 22.00
CA ASN A 409 7.97 6.99 22.47
C ASN A 409 9.04 7.18 21.39
N GLU A 410 9.33 6.15 20.59
CA GLU A 410 10.29 6.26 19.48
C GLU A 410 9.64 6.84 18.22
N PHE A 411 8.39 6.47 17.96
CA PHE A 411 7.65 6.91 16.77
C PHE A 411 7.19 8.36 16.84
N LEU A 412 6.42 8.71 17.88
CA LEU A 412 5.77 10.03 17.98
C LEU A 412 6.76 11.12 18.37
N HIS A 413 7.85 10.78 19.06
CA HIS A 413 8.90 11.76 19.38
C HIS A 413 9.51 12.40 18.12
N CYS A 414 9.53 11.69 16.98
CA CYS A 414 9.93 12.26 15.70
C CYS A 414 8.93 13.30 15.15
N LEU A 415 7.67 13.29 15.59
CA LEU A 415 6.68 14.30 15.22
C LEU A 415 6.88 15.63 15.98
N ASN A 416 7.67 15.63 17.06
CA ASN A 416 8.00 16.83 17.81
C ASN A 416 9.26 17.53 17.23
N PRO A 417 9.12 18.70 16.59
CA PRO A 417 10.23 19.44 15.98
C PRO A 417 11.16 20.05 17.02
N PHE A 418 10.71 20.22 18.27
CA PHE A 418 11.48 20.92 19.30
C PHE A 418 12.63 20.05 19.83
N ASP A 419 12.46 18.72 19.91
CA ASP A 419 13.51 17.81 20.38
C ASP A 419 14.50 17.40 19.28
N PHE A 420 14.10 17.43 18.01
CA PHE A 420 14.97 17.02 16.89
C PHE A 420 16.19 17.93 16.70
N LEU A 421 16.12 19.17 17.19
CA LEU A 421 17.23 20.14 17.14
C LEU A 421 18.32 19.87 18.18
N ASP A 422 17.98 19.30 19.33
CA ASP A 422 18.95 19.10 20.43
C ASP A 422 19.81 17.84 20.22
N ASN A 423 19.24 16.77 19.67
CA ASN A 423 19.97 15.51 19.48
C ASN A 423 20.94 15.50 18.28
N ASN A 424 20.70 16.32 17.24
CA ASN A 424 21.58 16.38 16.07
C ASN A 424 22.83 17.27 16.27
N ASN A 425 22.82 18.15 17.27
CA ASN A 425 23.99 18.97 17.63
C ASN A 425 25.03 18.20 18.45
N ASN A 426 24.64 17.12 19.15
CA ASN A 426 25.56 16.39 20.02
C ASN A 426 26.42 15.34 19.31
N ASN A 427 26.10 14.95 18.07
CA ASN A 427 26.88 13.95 17.33
C ASN A 427 27.97 14.54 16.42
N ASN A 428 28.13 15.87 16.42
CA ASN A 428 29.17 16.54 15.61
C ASN A 428 30.15 17.37 16.45
N ASN A 429 30.10 17.25 17.77
CA ASN A 429 31.01 17.98 18.66
C ASN A 429 32.31 17.21 18.86
N ASN A 430 33.03 16.99 17.76
CA ASN A 430 34.47 16.84 17.82
C ASN A 430 35.07 17.78 16.76
N ASN A 431 35.48 18.95 17.25
CA ASN A 431 36.46 19.83 16.64
C ASN A 431 35.98 20.78 15.51
N ASN A 432 35.42 21.95 15.88
CA ASN A 432 36.09 23.22 15.57
C ASN A 432 35.37 24.45 16.14
N ASN A 433 36.17 25.29 16.77
CA ASN A 433 35.81 26.58 17.35
C ASN A 433 35.77 27.62 16.21
N ASN A 434 34.60 27.88 15.61
CA ASN A 434 34.39 29.11 14.85
C ASN A 434 32.90 29.48 14.76
N ASN A 435 32.52 30.46 15.57
CA ASN A 435 31.16 30.91 15.81
C ASN A 435 30.86 32.15 14.97
N ASN A 436 29.82 32.11 14.12
CA ASN A 436 28.94 33.25 13.75
C ASN A 436 28.06 33.09 12.48
N ASN A 437 27.89 31.89 11.89
CA ASN A 437 27.04 31.77 10.67
C ASN A 437 25.89 30.73 10.73
N ASN A 438 25.50 30.26 11.93
CA ASN A 438 24.55 29.14 12.07
C ASN A 438 23.05 29.51 12.19
N ASN A 439 22.68 30.80 12.30
CA ASN A 439 21.26 31.15 12.52
C ASN A 439 20.35 31.00 11.29
N ASN A 440 20.87 31.17 10.06
CA ASN A 440 20.03 31.04 8.86
C ASN A 440 19.74 29.58 8.45
N ASN A 441 20.63 28.63 8.74
CA ASN A 441 20.40 27.22 8.42
C ASN A 441 19.37 26.54 9.36
N ASN A 442 19.26 27.02 10.61
CA ASN A 442 18.30 26.47 11.58
C ASN A 442 16.84 26.82 11.25
N ASN A 443 16.58 27.99 10.67
CA ASN A 443 15.21 28.38 10.25
C ASN A 443 14.73 27.60 9.01
N ASN A 444 15.60 27.35 8.03
CA ASN A 444 15.25 26.50 6.88
C ASN A 444 15.06 25.02 7.27
N ARG A 445 15.81 24.50 8.26
CA ARG A 445 15.60 23.15 8.84
C ARG A 445 14.29 23.05 9.63
N ARG A 446 13.91 24.11 10.35
CA ARG A 446 12.61 24.17 11.04
C ARG A 446 11.45 24.12 10.05
N GLN A 447 11.52 24.88 8.94
CA GLN A 447 10.45 24.88 7.94
C GLN A 447 10.32 23.56 7.16
N SER A 448 11.42 22.85 6.85
CA SER A 448 11.32 21.56 6.14
C SER A 448 10.77 20.42 7.01
N SER A 449 11.05 20.45 8.33
CA SER A 449 10.64 19.44 9.32
C SER A 449 9.14 19.46 9.68
N LEU A 450 8.43 20.55 9.39
CA LEU A 450 7.03 20.76 9.81
C LEU A 450 6.00 20.44 8.72
N SER A 451 6.45 20.11 7.51
CA SER A 451 5.58 19.89 6.33
C SER A 451 4.47 18.84 6.53
N HIS A 452 4.66 17.87 7.44
CA HIS A 452 3.65 16.87 7.77
C HIS A 452 2.50 17.43 8.64
N TRP A 453 2.70 18.54 9.37
CA TRP A 453 1.67 19.19 10.18
C TRP A 453 0.57 19.84 9.34
N ASP A 454 0.92 20.21 8.11
CA ASP A 454 0.05 20.88 7.16
C ASP A 454 -0.68 19.92 6.22
N THR A 455 -0.35 18.62 6.23
CA THR A 455 -0.90 17.64 5.27
C THR A 455 -1.54 16.41 5.88
N LEU A 456 -1.03 15.93 7.02
CA LEU A 456 -1.57 14.72 7.66
C LEU A 456 -2.92 15.02 8.31
N SER A 457 -3.99 14.46 7.74
CA SER A 457 -5.37 14.69 8.18
C SER A 457 -6.00 13.51 8.91
N TYR A 458 -5.46 12.31 8.71
CA TYR A 458 -5.98 11.09 9.32
C TYR A 458 -4.83 10.28 9.91
N LEU A 459 -4.88 10.08 11.22
CA LEU A 459 -3.93 9.30 12.00
C LEU A 459 -4.67 8.22 12.78
N ASP A 460 -4.33 6.95 12.52
CA ASP A 460 -4.91 5.81 13.23
C ASP A 460 -3.80 4.95 13.83
N LEU A 461 -3.69 5.00 15.15
CA LEU A 461 -2.70 4.29 15.96
C LEU A 461 -3.35 3.22 16.85
N THR A 462 -4.59 2.82 16.54
CA THR A 462 -5.38 1.87 17.33
C THR A 462 -4.58 0.62 17.71
N GLY A 463 -4.56 0.25 18.98
CA GLY A 463 -3.89 -0.97 19.44
C GLY A 463 -2.37 -0.83 19.64
N ASN A 464 -1.81 0.39 19.65
CA ASN A 464 -0.39 0.61 19.90
C ASN A 464 -0.13 1.40 21.19
N ALA A 465 1.01 1.14 21.84
CA ALA A 465 1.43 1.89 23.00
C ALA A 465 1.91 3.29 22.59
N ILE A 466 1.32 4.33 23.16
CA ILE A 466 1.70 5.73 22.90
C ILE A 466 2.95 6.13 23.70
N GLY A 467 3.01 5.71 24.97
CA GLY A 467 4.10 6.07 25.87
C GLY A 467 4.08 7.54 26.30
N ASP A 468 4.73 7.85 27.41
CA ASP A 468 4.66 9.18 28.04
C ASP A 468 5.32 10.27 27.19
N LYS A 469 6.48 9.97 26.57
CA LYS A 469 7.13 10.91 25.65
C LYS A 469 6.32 11.06 24.36
N GLY A 470 5.77 9.94 23.89
CA GLY A 470 4.95 9.93 22.68
C GLY A 470 3.66 10.73 22.85
N SER A 471 3.01 10.69 24.02
CA SER A 471 1.81 11.49 24.28
C SER A 471 2.09 12.97 24.36
N ILE A 472 3.24 13.38 24.93
CA ILE A 472 3.67 14.78 24.93
C ILE A 472 3.88 15.25 23.49
N ALA A 473 4.64 14.48 22.70
CA ALA A 473 4.92 14.80 21.31
C ALA A 473 3.64 14.85 20.45
N LEU A 474 2.72 13.91 20.65
CA LEU A 474 1.42 13.91 19.99
C LEU A 474 0.57 15.10 20.42
N GLY A 475 0.55 15.47 21.70
CA GLY A 475 -0.12 16.67 22.19
C GLY A 475 0.39 17.93 21.48
N VAL A 476 1.71 18.13 21.43
CA VAL A 476 2.33 19.25 20.71
C VAL A 476 2.00 19.23 19.22
N PHE A 477 2.03 18.05 18.58
CA PHE A 477 1.63 17.89 17.19
C PHE A 477 0.17 18.31 16.98
N LEU A 478 -0.75 17.87 17.86
CA LEU A 478 -2.17 18.20 17.77
C LEU A 478 -2.45 19.68 18.03
N GLU A 479 -1.69 20.32 18.90
CA GLU A 479 -1.79 21.77 19.17
C GLU A 479 -1.43 22.61 17.95
N ASN A 480 -0.47 22.15 17.14
CA ASN A 480 0.09 22.93 16.04
C ASN A 480 -0.33 22.45 14.64
N SER A 481 -1.02 21.32 14.52
CA SER A 481 -1.45 20.81 13.21
C SER A 481 -2.50 21.72 12.57
N ARG A 482 -2.44 21.88 11.25
CA ARG A 482 -3.40 22.67 10.47
C ARG A 482 -4.33 21.82 9.61
N ALA A 483 -4.09 20.51 9.55
CA ALA A 483 -4.81 19.59 8.68
C ALA A 483 -5.43 18.40 9.41
N MET A 484 -5.07 18.15 10.67
CA MET A 484 -5.51 16.97 11.40
C MET A 484 -7.02 16.98 11.64
N ASN A 485 -7.74 16.04 11.03
CA ASN A 485 -9.20 15.92 11.13
C ASN A 485 -9.63 14.70 11.95
N SER A 486 -8.81 13.65 12.03
CA SER A 486 -9.18 12.41 12.70
C SER A 486 -7.98 11.74 13.34
N VAL A 487 -8.09 11.49 14.64
CA VAL A 487 -7.07 10.81 15.45
C VAL A 487 -7.72 9.64 16.17
N LYS A 488 -7.25 8.42 15.89
CA LYS A 488 -7.75 7.20 16.53
C LYS A 488 -6.68 6.56 17.40
N LEU A 489 -6.97 6.47 18.69
CA LEU A 489 -6.12 5.97 19.75
C LEU A 489 -6.86 4.92 20.59
N SER A 490 -7.74 4.16 19.95
CA SER A 490 -8.47 3.09 20.64
C SER A 490 -7.51 1.98 21.05
N ARG A 491 -7.67 1.38 22.23
CA ARG A 491 -6.79 0.30 22.73
C ARG A 491 -5.31 0.65 22.77
N CYS A 492 -4.98 1.89 23.05
CA CYS A 492 -3.60 2.39 23.10
C CYS A 492 -2.95 2.30 24.49
N ASN A 493 -3.69 1.77 25.48
CA ASN A 493 -3.27 1.72 26.89
C ASN A 493 -2.88 3.11 27.43
N ILE A 494 -3.70 4.12 27.12
CA ILE A 494 -3.45 5.51 27.49
C ILE A 494 -3.56 5.68 29.01
N SER A 495 -2.50 6.16 29.67
CA SER A 495 -2.53 6.54 31.08
C SER A 495 -3.22 7.90 31.28
N PRO A 496 -3.70 8.25 32.49
CA PRO A 496 -4.25 9.58 32.75
C PRO A 496 -3.27 10.73 32.41
N PHE A 497 -1.97 10.52 32.64
CA PHE A 497 -0.93 11.46 32.26
C PHE A 497 -0.86 11.65 30.73
N GLN A 498 -0.86 10.54 29.99
CA GLN A 498 -0.83 10.57 28.53
C GLN A 498 -2.10 11.22 27.96
N LEU A 499 -3.26 10.88 28.53
CA LEU A 499 -4.55 11.45 28.18
C LEU A 499 -4.56 12.97 28.32
N GLN A 500 -4.01 13.48 29.42
CA GLN A 500 -3.94 14.91 29.69
C GLN A 500 -3.24 15.64 28.54
N HIS A 501 -2.05 15.19 28.14
CA HIS A 501 -1.29 15.82 27.06
C HIS A 501 -1.99 15.75 25.70
N ILE A 502 -2.61 14.61 25.38
CA ILE A 502 -3.30 14.42 24.10
C ILE A 502 -4.52 15.34 24.00
N ILE A 503 -5.36 15.36 25.04
CA ILE A 503 -6.57 16.19 25.07
C ILE A 503 -6.19 17.66 25.13
N HIS A 504 -5.23 18.03 25.97
CA HIS A 504 -4.73 19.39 26.05
C HIS A 504 -4.27 19.89 24.68
N GLY A 505 -3.45 19.10 23.98
CA GLY A 505 -2.97 19.44 22.64
C GLY A 505 -4.10 19.61 21.62
N ALA A 506 -5.03 18.64 21.57
CA ALA A 506 -6.21 18.75 20.72
C ALA A 506 -7.05 20.00 21.04
N MET A 507 -7.15 20.36 22.32
CA MET A 507 -7.98 21.47 22.78
C MET A 507 -7.35 22.85 22.59
N CYS A 508 -6.02 22.94 22.69
CA CYS A 508 -5.25 24.17 22.58
C CYS A 508 -4.95 24.58 21.13
N ASN A 509 -5.37 23.79 20.15
CA ASN A 509 -5.16 24.12 18.75
C ASN A 509 -6.00 25.35 18.36
N MET A 510 -5.32 26.42 17.96
CA MET A 510 -5.91 27.70 17.55
C MET A 510 -5.88 27.92 16.04
N SER A 511 -5.53 26.89 15.26
CA SER A 511 -5.51 26.95 13.80
C SER A 511 -6.90 27.33 13.27
N GLY A 512 -6.94 28.38 12.45
CA GLY A 512 -8.18 28.96 11.93
C GLY A 512 -8.65 30.23 12.63
N PHE A 513 -8.12 30.56 13.82
CA PHE A 513 -8.40 31.82 14.51
C PHE A 513 -7.37 32.93 14.27
N GLU A 514 -6.16 32.58 13.82
CA GLU A 514 -5.01 33.50 13.70
C GLU A 514 -5.17 34.63 12.67
N ASP A 515 -6.15 34.56 11.77
CA ASP A 515 -6.35 35.58 10.71
C ASP A 515 -7.18 36.79 11.16
N ARG A 516 -7.84 36.75 12.32
CA ARG A 516 -8.71 37.86 12.76
C ARG A 516 -7.93 39.06 13.32
N ASP A 517 -6.87 38.82 14.09
CA ASP A 517 -6.13 39.90 14.75
C ASP A 517 -5.32 40.78 13.79
N LYS A 518 -5.11 40.33 12.54
CA LYS A 518 -4.44 41.14 11.50
C LYS A 518 -5.41 41.98 10.68
N ALA A 519 -6.69 41.61 10.61
CA ALA A 519 -7.69 42.35 9.83
C ALA A 519 -8.23 43.58 10.60
N ASP A 520 -8.32 43.50 11.93
CA ASP A 520 -8.88 44.58 12.76
C ASP A 520 -7.82 45.57 13.31
N ALA A 521 -6.53 45.35 13.04
CA ALA A 521 -5.43 46.20 13.51
C ALA A 521 -5.12 47.43 12.61
N VAL A 522 -6.06 47.87 11.77
CA VAL A 522 -5.97 49.15 11.02
C VAL A 522 -6.82 50.22 11.69
N VAL A 523 -6.55 50.52 12.97
CA VAL A 523 -6.95 51.80 13.61
C VAL A 523 -5.85 52.26 14.60
N VAL A 524 -4.89 53.01 14.07
CA VAL A 524 -4.37 54.30 14.60
C VAL A 524 -4.04 54.47 16.12
N PHE A 525 -2.71 54.45 16.41
CA PHE A 525 -1.88 55.09 17.49
C PHE A 525 -1.85 54.54 18.95
N PRO A 526 -0.81 54.87 19.79
CA PRO A 526 0.63 54.65 19.63
C PRO A 526 1.31 53.95 20.86
N SER A 527 2.40 53.21 20.60
CA SER A 527 3.54 52.86 21.48
C SER A 527 3.40 52.82 23.02
N SER A 528 3.45 51.60 23.60
CA SER A 528 4.29 51.29 24.79
C SER A 528 4.42 49.76 24.98
N PRO A 529 5.59 49.19 25.38
CA PRO A 529 5.80 47.76 25.46
C PRO A 529 5.62 47.23 26.90
N HIS A 530 4.74 46.25 27.10
CA HIS A 530 4.83 45.34 28.24
C HIS A 530 4.67 43.89 27.75
N LYS A 531 5.82 43.21 27.62
CA LYS A 531 5.91 41.76 27.56
C LYS A 531 5.68 41.21 28.98
N THR A 532 4.70 40.34 29.15
CA THR A 532 4.66 39.40 30.27
C THR A 532 4.92 38.00 29.72
N SER A 533 6.18 37.58 29.80
CA SER A 533 6.60 36.19 29.63
C SER A 533 6.23 35.45 30.91
N PHE A 534 5.33 34.48 30.84
CA PHE A 534 5.15 33.51 31.91
C PHE A 534 6.12 32.36 31.66
N ASP A 535 7.29 32.43 32.30
CA ASP A 535 8.21 31.30 32.43
C ASP A 535 7.56 30.24 33.34
N TYR A 536 7.22 29.07 32.78
CA TYR A 536 6.91 27.89 33.57
C TYR A 536 8.20 27.13 33.88
N HIS A 537 8.65 27.25 35.13
CA HIS A 537 9.65 26.37 35.71
C HIS A 537 9.12 24.93 35.79
N LEU A 538 9.86 24.00 35.20
CA LEU A 538 9.75 22.56 35.40
C LEU A 538 9.78 22.23 36.91
N TYR A 539 8.73 21.56 37.39
CA TYR A 539 8.73 20.91 38.70
C TYR A 539 9.62 19.68 38.62
N ASP A 540 10.86 19.82 39.11
CA ASP A 540 11.80 18.73 39.31
C ASP A 540 11.51 18.08 40.68
N ASN A 541 10.76 16.99 40.67
CA ASN A 541 10.41 16.25 41.88
C ASN A 541 11.48 15.16 42.13
N SER A 542 12.61 15.58 42.69
CA SER A 542 13.69 14.70 43.11
C SER A 542 13.35 14.02 44.44
N ASN A 543 12.92 12.76 44.36
CA ASN A 543 12.86 11.88 45.53
C ASN A 543 14.24 11.27 45.76
N ASN A 544 14.92 11.85 46.74
CA ASN A 544 16.24 11.50 47.21
C ASN A 544 16.15 10.18 48.01
N ASN A 545 16.76 9.10 47.51
CA ASN A 545 17.12 7.96 48.35
C ASN A 545 18.61 7.65 48.21
N ASN A 546 19.25 7.89 49.34
CA ASN A 546 20.66 7.83 49.66
C ASN A 546 21.20 6.40 49.47
N SER A 547 22.30 6.25 48.74
CA SER A 547 23.17 5.07 48.81
C SER A 547 24.60 5.48 48.48
N ASN A 548 25.35 5.66 49.57
CA ASN A 548 26.81 5.74 49.64
C ASN A 548 27.53 4.79 48.67
N SER A 549 28.49 5.34 47.92
CA SER A 549 29.76 4.64 47.67
C SER A 549 30.87 5.63 47.35
N ASN A 550 31.82 5.71 48.29
CA ASN A 550 33.08 6.43 48.21
C ASN A 550 33.86 6.11 46.93
N SER A 551 34.30 7.18 46.26
CA SER A 551 35.47 7.19 45.39
C SER A 551 36.74 7.27 46.24
N ASN A 552 37.73 6.45 45.94
CA ASN A 552 39.12 6.88 45.99
C ASN A 552 39.85 6.26 44.80
N ALA A 553 40.31 7.13 43.91
CA ALA A 553 41.31 6.84 42.90
C ALA A 553 42.68 6.80 43.58
N ASP A 554 43.55 5.87 43.19
CA ASP A 554 44.95 6.23 43.00
C ASP A 554 45.72 5.26 42.08
N GLU A 555 46.76 5.84 41.51
CA GLU A 555 47.74 5.43 40.50
C GLU A 555 48.29 3.99 40.51
N GLY A 556 48.87 3.60 39.36
CA GLY A 556 50.13 2.85 39.42
C GLY A 556 50.32 1.69 38.45
N ASN A 557 50.77 2.02 37.24
CA ASN A 557 51.68 1.27 36.37
C ASN A 557 52.29 -0.04 36.96
N LYS A 558 52.07 -1.21 36.31
CA LYS A 558 53.10 -2.25 36.10
C LYS A 558 52.63 -3.42 35.22
N ARG A 559 53.43 -3.68 34.19
CA ARG A 559 53.49 -4.92 33.39
C ARG A 559 53.61 -6.17 34.27
N LYS A 560 52.90 -7.25 33.91
CA LYS A 560 53.50 -8.58 33.63
C LYS A 560 52.46 -9.57 33.10
N SER A 561 52.88 -10.20 31.99
CA SER A 561 52.39 -11.45 31.41
C SER A 561 52.16 -12.55 32.45
N PHE A 562 51.09 -13.36 32.30
CA PHE A 562 51.21 -14.82 32.19
C PHE A 562 49.90 -15.48 31.69
N ARG A 563 50.09 -16.52 30.87
CA ARG A 563 49.14 -17.49 30.30
C ARG A 563 48.34 -18.26 31.36
N MET A 564 47.11 -18.70 31.02
CA MET A 564 46.70 -20.10 30.69
C MET A 564 45.16 -20.21 30.73
N SER A 565 44.52 -20.45 29.58
CA SER A 565 43.95 -21.74 29.13
C SER A 565 42.62 -22.11 29.83
N MET A 566 41.51 -22.04 29.09
CA MET A 566 40.75 -23.19 28.55
C MET A 566 40.02 -24.01 29.61
N THR A 567 38.69 -24.04 29.54
CA THR A 567 37.98 -25.21 28.98
C THR A 567 36.48 -24.94 28.85
N TYR A 568 35.95 -25.30 27.67
CA TYR A 568 34.56 -25.66 27.39
C TYR A 568 34.07 -26.73 28.39
N SER A 569 32.78 -26.96 28.65
CA SER A 569 31.88 -27.63 27.72
C SER A 569 30.48 -27.82 28.36
N SER A 570 29.43 -27.74 27.53
CA SER A 570 28.24 -28.61 27.43
C SER A 570 27.76 -29.40 28.66
N SER A 571 26.48 -29.48 28.98
CA SER A 571 25.46 -30.31 28.31
C SER A 571 24.20 -30.27 29.21
N SER A 572 23.03 -29.85 28.73
CA SER A 572 21.94 -30.66 28.15
C SER A 572 21.27 -31.70 29.06
N ALA A 573 19.94 -31.53 29.16
CA ALA A 573 18.88 -32.54 29.18
C ALA A 573 18.54 -33.26 30.50
N GLY A 574 17.22 -33.32 30.76
CA GLY A 574 16.62 -34.56 31.26
C GLY A 574 15.58 -34.42 32.37
N GLY A 575 14.30 -34.35 31.98
CA GLY A 575 13.32 -35.35 32.39
C GLY A 575 12.64 -35.24 33.76
N GLY A 576 11.32 -34.96 33.71
CA GLY A 576 10.28 -35.86 34.22
C GLY A 576 10.00 -35.92 35.73
N GLY A 577 8.71 -35.89 36.09
CA GLY A 577 8.26 -36.40 37.40
C GLY A 577 7.04 -35.70 37.99
N SER A 578 5.88 -36.27 37.71
CA SER A 578 4.57 -36.06 38.33
C SER A 578 4.53 -36.23 39.86
N GLY A 579 3.60 -35.54 40.54
CA GLY A 579 3.25 -35.86 41.93
C GLY A 579 2.21 -34.91 42.55
N SER A 580 0.96 -35.36 42.60
CA SER A 580 -0.17 -34.81 43.35
C SER A 580 0.02 -34.90 44.87
N GLY A 581 -0.55 -33.95 45.63
CA GLY A 581 -0.64 -34.06 47.10
C GLY A 581 -1.40 -32.90 47.74
N SER A 582 -2.68 -33.11 47.99
CA SER A 582 -3.57 -32.32 48.84
C SER A 582 -3.21 -32.41 50.32
N SER A 583 -3.31 -31.32 51.07
CA SER A 583 -3.74 -31.37 52.48
C SER A 583 -4.23 -30.00 52.99
N SER A 584 -5.46 -30.05 53.47
CA SER A 584 -6.15 -29.09 54.34
C SER A 584 -5.61 -29.13 55.76
N SER A 585 -5.62 -28.00 56.46
CA SER A 585 -5.83 -27.98 57.92
C SER A 585 -6.47 -26.68 58.38
N SER A 586 -7.74 -26.82 58.75
CA SER A 586 -8.51 -25.97 59.64
C SER A 586 -7.96 -26.03 61.07
N SER A 587 -8.03 -24.92 61.81
CA SER A 587 -8.32 -24.98 63.25
C SER A 587 -9.02 -23.71 63.73
N SER A 588 -10.02 -23.95 64.56
CA SER A 588 -11.05 -23.07 65.10
C SER A 588 -10.97 -23.07 66.63
N SER A 589 -11.32 -21.97 67.30
CA SER A 589 -11.97 -21.93 68.63
C SER A 589 -12.23 -20.45 69.01
N SER A 590 -13.49 -19.98 69.00
CA SER A 590 -14.49 -19.99 70.10
C SER A 590 -14.17 -18.94 71.19
N SER A 591 -14.76 -17.74 71.17
CA SER A 591 -16.12 -17.34 71.65
C SER A 591 -16.18 -17.02 73.14
N HIS A 592 -16.64 -15.81 73.49
CA HIS A 592 -17.47 -15.33 74.63
C HIS A 592 -17.47 -13.78 74.45
N GLY A 593 -18.55 -13.00 74.37
CA GLY A 593 -19.90 -13.09 74.92
C GLY A 593 -20.10 -11.89 75.86
N GLY A 594 -20.72 -10.79 75.40
CA GLY A 594 -21.01 -9.63 76.25
C GLY A 594 -21.51 -8.40 75.50
N SER A 595 -22.83 -8.25 75.43
CA SER A 595 -23.58 -7.09 74.93
C SER A 595 -23.77 -6.02 76.02
N PHE A 596 -23.72 -4.72 75.69
CA PHE A 596 -24.69 -3.68 76.13
C PHE A 596 -24.40 -2.30 75.47
N SER A 597 -25.43 -1.74 74.82
CA SER A 597 -25.84 -0.32 74.66
C SER A 597 -24.86 0.81 74.22
N SER A 598 -24.99 1.21 72.94
CA SER A 598 -25.36 2.55 72.38
C SER A 598 -24.62 3.87 72.80
N PRO A 599 -24.80 5.02 72.10
CA PRO A 599 -23.95 5.47 70.98
C PRO A 599 -23.33 6.87 71.20
N ALA A 600 -22.10 7.14 70.73
CA ALA A 600 -21.63 8.52 70.61
C ALA A 600 -20.42 8.71 69.68
N ALA A 601 -20.54 9.74 68.84
CA ALA A 601 -19.51 10.66 68.38
C ALA A 601 -18.44 10.17 67.38
N ASN A 602 -18.74 10.49 66.11
CA ASN A 602 -17.76 10.86 65.10
C ASN A 602 -16.80 11.94 65.61
N ASN A 603 -15.49 11.67 65.58
CA ASN A 603 -14.45 12.70 65.60
C ASN A 603 -13.72 12.67 64.26
N LEU A 604 -14.22 13.44 63.30
CA LEU A 604 -13.49 13.82 62.10
C LEU A 604 -12.85 15.19 62.39
N LEU A 605 -11.52 15.23 62.35
CA LEU A 605 -10.75 16.47 62.42
C LEU A 605 -11.08 17.35 61.22
N THR A 606 -11.78 18.44 61.50
CA THR A 606 -11.84 19.66 60.69
C THR A 606 -10.43 20.27 60.56
N VAL A 607 -9.86 20.24 59.36
CA VAL A 607 -8.88 21.23 58.91
C VAL A 607 -9.55 22.04 57.81
N ALA A 608 -9.89 23.27 58.18
CA ALA A 608 -10.39 24.29 57.28
C ALA A 608 -9.24 24.82 56.42
N THR A 609 -9.35 24.68 55.11
CA THR A 609 -8.67 25.55 54.14
C THR A 609 -9.70 26.03 53.13
N THR A 610 -10.38 27.11 53.50
CA THR A 610 -11.11 27.98 52.58
C THR A 610 -10.14 28.55 51.54
N LYS A 611 -10.18 28.03 50.32
CA LYS A 611 -9.80 28.81 49.13
C LYS A 611 -11.01 28.91 48.21
N SER A 612 -11.43 30.16 48.07
CA SER A 612 -12.50 30.67 47.22
C SER A 612 -12.35 30.16 45.78
N MET A 613 -13.25 29.27 45.37
CA MET A 613 -13.48 28.94 43.97
C MET A 613 -14.65 29.80 43.50
N VAL A 614 -14.35 31.04 43.10
CA VAL A 614 -15.32 31.85 42.35
C VAL A 614 -15.38 31.24 40.96
N VAL A 615 -16.39 30.41 40.74
CA VAL A 615 -16.76 29.94 39.41
C VAL A 615 -17.32 31.14 38.64
N LEU A 616 -16.51 31.69 37.74
CA LEU A 616 -16.99 32.62 36.71
C LEU A 616 -17.74 31.79 35.66
N THR A 617 -19.03 31.51 35.89
CA THR A 617 -19.93 31.05 34.83
C THR A 617 -20.39 32.24 34.00
N SER A 618 -19.52 32.81 33.16
CA SER A 618 -20.02 33.46 31.95
C SER A 618 -20.26 32.35 30.94
N VAL A 619 -21.52 31.90 30.81
CA VAL A 619 -21.90 30.96 29.75
C VAL A 619 -21.61 31.66 28.42
N MET A 620 -20.55 31.26 27.73
CA MET A 620 -20.29 31.78 26.40
C MET A 620 -21.42 31.36 25.47
N LYS A 621 -21.80 32.29 24.60
CA LYS A 621 -22.76 32.02 23.54
C LYS A 621 -22.10 31.01 22.61
N ARG A 622 -22.57 29.76 22.64
CA ARG A 622 -22.12 28.72 21.72
C ARG A 622 -22.10 29.32 20.31
N PRO A 623 -20.95 29.29 19.60
CA PRO A 623 -20.84 29.86 18.28
C PRO A 623 -21.96 29.26 17.43
N THR A 624 -22.74 30.15 16.82
CA THR A 624 -23.82 29.71 15.96
C THR A 624 -23.24 28.95 14.77
N GLN A 625 -24.04 28.14 14.10
CA GLN A 625 -23.59 27.50 12.86
C GLN A 625 -23.07 28.54 11.85
N SER A 626 -23.61 29.77 11.88
CA SER A 626 -23.10 30.91 11.11
C SER A 626 -21.70 31.35 11.56
N ASP A 627 -21.41 31.40 12.87
CA ASP A 627 -20.08 31.76 13.39
C ASP A 627 -19.03 30.70 13.05
N ILE A 628 -19.40 29.42 13.13
CA ILE A 628 -18.57 28.28 12.72
C ILE A 628 -18.35 28.30 11.19
N MET A 629 -19.38 28.57 10.39
CA MET A 629 -19.24 28.70 8.94
C MET A 629 -18.46 29.95 8.49
N LEU A 630 -18.50 31.04 9.27
CA LEU A 630 -17.70 32.24 9.03
C LEU A 630 -16.23 32.04 9.42
N ALA A 631 -15.94 31.11 10.33
CA ALA A 631 -14.59 30.62 10.59
C ALA A 631 -14.17 29.66 9.46
N THR A 632 -13.84 30.22 8.29
CA THR A 632 -13.57 29.46 7.05
C THR A 632 -12.39 28.48 7.13
N ASN A 633 -11.64 28.48 8.24
CA ASN A 633 -10.43 27.68 8.45
C ASN A 633 -10.39 26.97 9.83
N LEU A 634 -11.51 26.87 10.56
CA LEU A 634 -11.52 26.21 11.87
C LEU A 634 -11.12 24.73 11.72
N LEU A 635 -10.11 24.27 12.47
CA LEU A 635 -9.74 22.87 12.47
C LEU A 635 -10.76 22.03 13.26
N CYS A 636 -11.38 21.06 12.59
CA CYS A 636 -12.35 20.15 13.19
C CYS A 636 -11.73 18.76 13.41
N VAL A 637 -11.53 18.38 14.67
CA VAL A 637 -10.90 17.10 15.06
C VAL A 637 -11.94 16.11 15.58
N SER A 638 -11.94 14.90 15.01
CA SER A 638 -12.55 13.72 15.60
C SER A 638 -11.50 12.95 16.40
N LEU A 639 -11.70 12.84 17.71
CA LEU A 639 -10.79 12.15 18.62
C LEU A 639 -11.43 10.87 19.17
N ASP A 640 -10.77 9.74 18.94
CA ASP A 640 -11.16 8.45 19.50
C ASP A 640 -10.13 7.97 20.53
N ILE A 641 -10.55 7.92 21.79
CA ILE A 641 -9.80 7.44 22.96
C ILE A 641 -10.52 6.25 23.62
N SER A 642 -11.34 5.53 22.86
CA SER A 642 -12.10 4.38 23.37
C SER A 642 -11.21 3.22 23.81
N ASP A 643 -11.74 2.35 24.69
CA ASP A 643 -11.09 1.08 25.06
C ASP A 643 -9.66 1.25 25.62
N ASN A 644 -9.44 2.29 26.44
CA ASN A 644 -8.16 2.57 27.10
C ASN A 644 -8.17 2.29 28.61
N ASN A 645 -9.29 1.81 29.17
CA ASN A 645 -9.43 1.51 30.60
C ASN A 645 -9.00 2.70 31.50
N LEU A 646 -9.45 3.91 31.14
CA LEU A 646 -9.08 5.15 31.80
C LEU A 646 -9.52 5.23 33.27
N GLY A 647 -10.67 4.64 33.60
CA GLY A 647 -11.25 4.62 34.95
C GLY A 647 -11.42 6.01 35.56
N THR A 648 -11.48 6.08 36.89
CA THR A 648 -11.73 7.32 37.64
C THR A 648 -10.72 8.43 37.35
N LYS A 649 -9.43 8.11 37.35
CA LYS A 649 -8.38 9.12 37.12
C LYS A 649 -8.43 9.72 35.72
N GLY A 650 -8.73 8.91 34.70
CA GLY A 650 -8.90 9.44 33.35
C GLY A 650 -10.20 10.24 33.19
N ALA A 651 -11.27 9.88 33.92
CA ALA A 651 -12.47 10.73 33.99
C ALA A 651 -12.17 12.09 34.63
N GLU A 652 -11.40 12.13 35.72
CA GLU A 652 -10.95 13.38 36.36
C GLU A 652 -10.17 14.26 35.38
N VAL A 653 -9.22 13.68 34.63
CA VAL A 653 -8.45 14.39 33.59
C VAL A 653 -9.37 14.94 32.49
N LEU A 654 -10.31 14.12 31.98
CA LEU A 654 -11.30 14.56 30.98
C LEU A 654 -12.08 15.77 31.49
N ILE A 655 -12.66 15.67 32.68
CA ILE A 655 -13.46 16.74 33.28
C ILE A 655 -12.60 17.99 33.48
N GLN A 656 -11.39 17.82 34.00
CA GLN A 656 -10.46 18.90 34.27
C GLN A 656 -10.09 19.65 32.98
N GLU A 657 -9.63 18.96 31.94
CA GLU A 657 -9.21 19.61 30.68
C GLU A 657 -10.42 20.24 29.96
N ILE A 658 -11.56 19.53 29.87
CA ILE A 658 -12.79 20.03 29.24
C ILE A 658 -13.34 21.26 29.98
N THR A 659 -13.16 21.36 31.30
CA THR A 659 -13.67 22.50 32.09
C THR A 659 -12.66 23.63 32.21
N ALA A 660 -11.35 23.34 32.10
CA ALA A 660 -10.31 24.33 32.25
C ALA A 660 -10.36 25.40 31.16
N ARG A 661 -10.85 25.06 29.97
CA ARG A 661 -10.83 25.92 28.79
C ARG A 661 -12.01 25.64 27.90
N GLU A 662 -12.38 26.65 27.13
CA GLU A 662 -13.29 26.47 26.03
C GLU A 662 -12.57 25.87 24.84
N ASN A 663 -13.27 25.00 24.12
CA ASN A 663 -12.71 24.36 22.95
C ASN A 663 -13.63 24.50 21.73
N TYR A 664 -12.99 24.83 20.62
CA TYR A 664 -13.62 25.06 19.34
C TYR A 664 -13.17 24.05 18.27
N THR A 665 -12.36 23.05 18.62
CA THR A 665 -11.76 22.13 17.63
C THR A 665 -12.36 20.74 17.65
N ILE A 666 -12.73 20.20 18.81
CA ILE A 666 -13.24 18.84 18.93
C ILE A 666 -14.70 18.81 18.49
N VAL A 667 -14.94 18.18 17.33
CA VAL A 667 -16.30 17.97 16.78
C VAL A 667 -16.86 16.59 17.08
N SER A 668 -15.99 15.63 17.37
CA SER A 668 -16.39 14.27 17.69
C SER A 668 -15.49 13.68 18.75
N LEU A 669 -16.07 13.18 19.84
CA LEU A 669 -15.34 12.53 20.92
C LEU A 669 -15.88 11.12 21.15
N ASN A 670 -15.06 10.11 20.90
CA ASN A 670 -15.34 8.74 21.30
C ASN A 670 -14.52 8.37 22.54
N ALA A 671 -15.19 8.20 23.67
CA ALA A 671 -14.61 7.74 24.94
C ALA A 671 -15.34 6.49 25.47
N SER A 672 -15.86 5.65 24.56
CA SER A 672 -16.53 4.40 24.92
C SER A 672 -15.59 3.38 25.57
N ASN A 673 -16.15 2.46 26.37
CA ASN A 673 -15.43 1.32 26.95
C ASN A 673 -14.16 1.71 27.77
N ASN A 674 -14.26 2.76 28.59
CA ASN A 674 -13.16 3.26 29.42
C ASN A 674 -13.34 3.00 30.92
N ASN A 675 -14.32 2.15 31.27
CA ASN A 675 -14.63 1.75 32.65
C ASN A 675 -15.00 2.92 33.58
N PHE A 676 -15.66 3.96 33.04
CA PHE A 676 -16.23 5.03 33.87
C PHE A 676 -17.47 4.55 34.63
N ASN A 677 -17.58 4.93 35.90
CA ASN A 677 -18.79 4.68 36.69
C ASN A 677 -19.90 5.70 36.37
N VAL A 678 -21.08 5.50 36.98
CA VAL A 678 -22.26 6.35 36.73
C VAL A 678 -22.03 7.81 37.10
N PHE A 679 -21.33 8.08 38.21
CA PHE A 679 -21.04 9.44 38.67
C PHE A 679 -20.06 10.15 37.75
N GLU A 680 -19.00 9.45 37.33
CA GLU A 680 -18.00 9.95 36.39
C GLU A 680 -18.60 10.26 35.03
N LEU A 681 -19.44 9.35 34.48
CA LEU A 681 -20.16 9.61 33.23
C LEU A 681 -21.08 10.82 33.35
N SER A 682 -21.84 10.93 34.45
CA SER A 682 -22.72 12.07 34.68
C SER A 682 -21.92 13.38 34.77
N ALA A 683 -20.72 13.37 35.35
CA ALA A 683 -19.84 14.53 35.42
C ALA A 683 -19.23 14.89 34.05
N ILE A 684 -18.74 13.90 33.29
CA ILE A 684 -18.24 14.08 31.92
C ILE A 684 -19.34 14.67 31.03
N ILE A 685 -20.55 14.11 31.04
CA ILE A 685 -21.68 14.60 30.23
C ILE A 685 -21.99 16.08 30.54
N ARG A 686 -21.93 16.47 31.83
CA ARG A 686 -22.12 17.88 32.21
C ARG A 686 -20.99 18.78 31.72
N SER A 687 -19.74 18.30 31.68
CA SER A 687 -18.60 19.12 31.21
C SER A 687 -18.59 19.31 29.70
N LEU A 688 -19.16 18.38 28.91
CA LEU A 688 -19.18 18.45 27.44
C LEU A 688 -19.84 19.73 26.88
N ILE A 689 -20.65 20.45 27.66
CA ILE A 689 -21.20 21.75 27.27
C ILE A 689 -20.11 22.79 26.91
N ASN A 690 -18.89 22.60 27.42
CA ASN A 690 -17.75 23.48 27.14
C ASN A 690 -17.05 23.17 25.80
N LEU A 691 -17.44 22.07 25.12
CA LEU A 691 -16.99 21.76 23.76
C LEU A 691 -17.96 22.41 22.77
N ALA A 692 -17.69 23.65 22.41
CA ALA A 692 -18.56 24.50 21.60
C ALA A 692 -18.93 23.85 20.25
N CYS A 693 -17.97 23.18 19.60
CA CYS A 693 -18.12 22.59 18.28
C CYS A 693 -18.48 21.10 18.30
N LEU A 694 -18.73 20.50 19.47
CA LEU A 694 -19.05 19.08 19.56
C LEU A 694 -20.35 18.76 18.81
N GLU A 695 -20.30 17.83 17.87
CA GLU A 695 -21.41 17.34 17.06
C GLU A 695 -21.76 15.89 17.38
N ARG A 696 -20.77 15.07 17.75
CA ARG A 696 -20.97 13.65 18.05
C ARG A 696 -20.25 13.24 19.32
N VAL A 697 -20.91 12.45 20.17
CA VAL A 697 -20.26 11.89 21.35
C VAL A 697 -20.63 10.43 21.60
N CYS A 698 -19.62 9.59 21.80
CA CYS A 698 -19.82 8.19 22.15
C CYS A 698 -19.24 7.90 23.53
N LEU A 699 -20.11 7.66 24.52
CA LEU A 699 -19.75 7.25 25.89
C LEU A 699 -20.24 5.83 26.22
N SER A 700 -20.58 5.05 25.19
CA SER A 700 -21.16 3.71 25.35
C SER A 700 -20.21 2.75 26.08
N GLU A 701 -20.77 1.66 26.62
CA GLU A 701 -20.00 0.54 27.18
C GLU A 701 -19.04 0.88 28.35
N ASN A 702 -19.20 2.05 28.97
CA ASN A 702 -18.41 2.43 30.15
C ASN A 702 -18.88 1.78 31.46
N VAL A 703 -20.20 1.60 31.61
CA VAL A 703 -20.81 0.99 32.79
C VAL A 703 -21.26 -0.43 32.45
N LYS A 704 -20.85 -1.41 33.27
CA LYS A 704 -21.24 -2.82 33.10
C LYS A 704 -22.76 -2.99 33.07
N LYS A 705 -23.27 -3.85 32.18
CA LYS A 705 -24.69 -4.24 32.15
C LYS A 705 -25.14 -4.71 33.54
N GLY A 706 -26.16 -4.06 34.10
CA GLY A 706 -26.70 -4.35 35.44
C GLY A 706 -26.18 -3.47 36.58
N ALA A 707 -25.08 -2.72 36.40
CA ALA A 707 -24.58 -1.75 37.40
C ALA A 707 -25.39 -0.44 37.45
N PHE A 708 -26.29 -0.28 36.48
CA PHE A 708 -27.11 0.90 36.24
C PHE A 708 -28.20 1.13 37.30
N GLY A 709 -28.57 0.13 38.10
CA GLY A 709 -29.51 0.27 39.23
C GLY A 709 -30.78 1.07 38.89
N LYS A 710 -31.33 1.80 39.87
CA LYS A 710 -32.40 2.80 39.65
C LYS A 710 -31.90 4.11 39.02
N ASN A 711 -30.60 4.26 38.75
CA ASN A 711 -29.96 5.52 38.33
C ASN A 711 -29.77 5.64 36.80
N ALA A 712 -30.32 4.69 36.04
CA ALA A 712 -30.22 4.62 34.58
C ALA A 712 -31.51 4.95 33.85
N ASP A 713 -32.61 5.14 34.58
CA ASP A 713 -33.82 5.66 33.99
C ASP A 713 -33.62 7.15 33.65
N LEU A 714 -34.54 7.72 32.87
CA LEU A 714 -34.55 9.15 32.52
C LEU A 714 -34.52 10.09 33.75
N LYS A 715 -34.70 9.55 34.97
CA LYS A 715 -34.75 10.26 36.25
C LYS A 715 -33.50 10.02 37.13
N GLY A 716 -32.54 9.22 36.68
CA GLY A 716 -31.27 9.00 37.35
C GLY A 716 -30.23 10.07 37.01
N ASP A 717 -29.07 10.03 37.67
CA ASP A 717 -28.01 11.04 37.50
C ASP A 717 -27.52 11.19 36.05
N ILE A 718 -27.48 10.10 35.28
CA ILE A 718 -27.13 10.13 33.85
C ILE A 718 -28.29 10.69 33.03
N GLY A 719 -29.54 10.29 33.30
CA GLY A 719 -30.71 10.82 32.61
C GLY A 719 -30.86 12.34 32.80
N HIS A 720 -30.61 12.83 34.01
CA HIS A 720 -30.57 14.25 34.32
C HIS A 720 -29.41 14.97 33.62
N ALA A 721 -28.21 14.39 33.63
CA ALA A 721 -27.05 14.95 32.91
C ALA A 721 -27.30 15.01 31.39
N LEU A 722 -27.87 13.96 30.78
CA LEU A 722 -28.23 13.95 29.36
C LEU A 722 -29.33 14.95 29.04
N THR A 723 -30.38 15.03 29.86
CA THR A 723 -31.46 16.01 29.67
C THR A 723 -30.91 17.43 29.73
N PHE A 724 -30.03 17.70 30.70
CA PHE A 724 -29.34 18.98 30.80
C PHE A 724 -28.46 19.24 29.58
N PHE A 725 -27.59 18.29 29.20
CA PHE A 725 -26.72 18.40 28.03
C PHE A 725 -27.53 18.65 26.75
N MET A 726 -28.56 17.86 26.46
CA MET A 726 -29.43 18.01 25.29
C MET A 726 -30.20 19.34 25.28
N SER A 727 -30.55 19.88 26.45
CA SER A 727 -31.15 21.22 26.53
C SER A 727 -30.19 22.34 26.14
N GLN A 728 -28.89 22.16 26.37
CA GLN A 728 -27.84 23.11 26.00
C GLN A 728 -27.28 22.84 24.59
N CYS A 729 -27.39 21.58 24.13
CA CYS A 729 -26.72 21.06 22.95
C CYS A 729 -27.65 20.21 22.07
N PRO A 730 -28.78 20.74 21.54
CA PRO A 730 -29.83 19.95 20.91
C PRO A 730 -29.48 19.33 19.55
N VAL A 731 -28.34 19.70 18.96
CA VAL A 731 -27.88 19.26 17.63
C VAL A 731 -26.87 18.11 17.73
N VAL A 732 -26.45 17.73 18.94
CA VAL A 732 -25.43 16.69 19.16
C VAL A 732 -26.06 15.31 19.06
N GLU A 733 -25.48 14.43 18.24
CA GLU A 733 -25.85 13.03 18.08
C GLU A 733 -25.20 12.13 19.15
#